data_AF-A0AAF0IW86-F1
#
_entry.id   AF-A0AAF0IW86-F1
#
_cell.length_a   1.000
_cell.length_b   1.000
_cell.length_c   1.000
_cell.angle_alpha   90.00
_cell.angle_beta   90.00
_cell.angle_gamma   90.00
#
_symmetry.space_group_name_H-M   'P 1'
#
loop_
_entity.id
_entity.type
_entity.pdbx_description
1 polymer ?
#
loop_
_entity_poly.entity_id
_entity_poly.type
_entity_poly.pdbx_seq_one_letter_code
_entity_poly.pdbx_strand_id
1 'polypeptide(L)'
;MGSTLALFWSLADVDKDTRIDASDALVQALLEQHDTDAQAEGPHDEGAVAEPAAASDAEASAAEQRIDQQNSSEVGYALRRLVRGLASPRENARMGFAVALSELLSHLSSISAHDVLVLLLKHSAVHGSMNGQEVRDAQFARLFGIYALVRSGLLYRAPSTLATFQRAFDVLLTIAAYKTWLSESCGHVLVQMLEPLAHNNTQRPDWAHDALTWVAQRVCAAKHLSPPSLALVATLARIEPNLSLDARISAPLKSANLLAPNNLPVVARTLREAAPLHIDADSAAPTGGTWSTKPPFVWELLLETYFAHTQPPNAAPFADFWRIAVDESLFAHQASPERKSWGFQVLHRTLQRAPAELLPFLFSPNLMRTWINQLSVKDRLLHSMAQKTVELVSDAVKRNPTAGVALVTQLLGEHGRQNFDKVTHTKTIESILSSLDESGIQRYLTYLRGVAMAPTKKDEAKLVSTQRQWAADQTLALVRSNLIPKSEAWIRDALVFLGGFGFFTVLSTPGAPWSPVIEVPAAPFSEEMQALYRLRFQACLTELKNAEVNGRPWILEMTDVMSKMNKSPSFESIALPVAQARVDTASATLRSLQKAATKTSDADQRIKIRALETLIAAVMLVTYEDTDESPDMVDALVDVTKLLFLDTKRAKTESIGAMELLMDVLIGLLELSSSFLRTIASQVFAVYSSSMTAQSLDHLIDQFGLNVGNEDEDEDEEQMDEDQEEDDEEENIDEDDEDEDEEEGDDQDDEAEVDPVLRSRIEEAFRDSGMAEGDEEEDDNDEDDDLFDDDQMAQLDEKLAEIFMQHSGSKRKEREALHRDTALFHNKILDLLEIYAKEQSANVLLVRLAAPLFALAKGAGDVNQQVATRAGQLLRGRICRSKDQPKGQLDEQLVEDELRGMHTYVRVSQDVALSELAGLVSQFYTKVLLRNSENGLRIARTQYEETLSDFLQRKASPVRPAFLLDAIRRFPELGWALRDSLLEGSRHSARAFRQIQAISMLQAVLQQQQQKDMRQTNADEVLAFMTLVRDAVLEVVRSAISSDALNAQRLKEVLRFALQASRITARVADSTNDAAAKMAKCWPLPTLQEAAESLQSSERFQSSTSLHGLMKEIISVVSRTGSSTQSKKRAAPSAAKAPKKPSKKAKAVVE
;
A
#
# COMPACT_ATOMS: atom_id res chain seq x y z
N MET A 1 -6.52 40.50 -56.12
CA MET A 1 -6.34 41.34 -54.91
C MET A 1 -7.33 41.00 -53.79
N GLY A 2 -8.64 40.88 -54.04
CA GLY A 2 -9.62 40.67 -52.96
C GLY A 2 -9.63 39.28 -52.29
N SER A 3 -9.30 38.18 -53.00
CA SER A 3 -9.34 36.82 -52.42
C SER A 3 -8.10 36.48 -51.59
N THR A 4 -6.91 36.89 -52.04
CA THR A 4 -5.61 36.54 -51.41
C THR A 4 -5.41 37.26 -50.07
N LEU A 5 -5.99 38.45 -49.88
CA LEU A 5 -5.93 39.21 -48.62
C LEU A 5 -6.67 38.52 -47.46
N ALA A 6 -7.73 37.76 -47.75
CA ALA A 6 -8.48 37.03 -46.73
C ALA A 6 -7.65 35.91 -46.08
N LEU A 7 -6.71 35.34 -46.83
CA LEU A 7 -5.88 34.19 -46.41
C LEU A 7 -4.82 34.56 -45.35
N PHE A 8 -4.53 35.85 -45.17
CA PHE A 8 -3.58 36.32 -44.15
C PHE A 8 -4.15 36.34 -42.73
N TRP A 9 -5.47 36.40 -42.56
CA TRP A 9 -6.07 36.56 -41.22
C TRP A 9 -5.84 35.33 -40.34
N SER A 10 -6.02 34.14 -40.91
CA SER A 10 -5.90 32.87 -40.20
C SER A 10 -4.45 32.46 -39.90
N LEU A 11 -3.45 33.15 -40.46
CA LEU A 11 -2.05 32.96 -40.07
C LEU A 11 -1.77 33.36 -38.61
N ALA A 12 -2.63 34.21 -38.04
CA ALA A 12 -2.54 34.68 -36.66
C ALA A 12 -3.49 33.95 -35.70
N ASP A 13 -4.05 32.81 -36.11
CA ASP A 13 -4.95 32.02 -35.25
C ASP A 13 -4.20 31.38 -34.08
N VAL A 14 -4.89 31.08 -32.98
CA VAL A 14 -4.31 30.42 -31.79
C VAL A 14 -4.15 28.92 -32.04
N ASP A 15 -5.04 28.33 -32.82
CA ASP A 15 -4.98 26.92 -33.19
C ASP A 15 -3.84 26.63 -34.18
N LYS A 16 -3.12 25.54 -33.95
CA LYS A 16 -1.93 25.18 -34.76
C LYS A 16 -2.31 24.73 -36.15
N ASP A 17 -3.32 23.87 -36.27
CA ASP A 17 -3.68 23.24 -37.54
C ASP A 17 -4.31 24.27 -38.48
N THR A 18 -5.15 25.16 -37.93
CA THR A 18 -5.72 26.30 -38.65
C THR A 18 -4.65 27.22 -39.26
N ARG A 19 -3.53 27.45 -38.55
CA ARG A 19 -2.40 28.24 -39.09
C ARG A 19 -1.66 27.52 -40.22
N ILE A 20 -1.53 26.20 -40.14
CA ILE A 20 -0.89 25.38 -41.18
C ILE A 20 -1.75 25.42 -42.44
N ASP A 21 -3.05 25.13 -42.32
CA ASP A 21 -3.99 25.17 -43.45
C ASP A 21 -4.04 26.55 -44.11
N ALA A 22 -4.01 27.62 -43.31
CA ALA A 22 -3.97 28.99 -43.81
C ALA A 22 -2.65 29.32 -44.55
N SER A 23 -1.53 28.77 -44.07
CA SER A 23 -0.22 28.92 -44.73
C SER A 23 -0.24 28.22 -46.09
N ASP A 24 -0.73 26.97 -46.13
CA ASP A 24 -0.83 26.18 -47.36
C ASP A 24 -1.75 26.86 -48.39
N ALA A 25 -2.94 27.31 -47.97
CA ALA A 25 -3.89 28.00 -48.84
C ALA A 25 -3.33 29.31 -49.41
N LEU A 26 -2.61 30.09 -48.58
CA LEU A 26 -1.96 31.32 -49.03
C LEU A 26 -0.84 31.03 -50.03
N VAL A 27 0.02 30.05 -49.74
CA VAL A 27 1.14 29.70 -50.62
C VAL A 27 0.63 29.18 -51.96
N GLN A 28 -0.33 28.25 -51.97
CA GLN A 28 -0.92 27.73 -53.21
C GLN A 28 -1.49 28.85 -54.09
N ALA A 29 -2.27 29.76 -53.51
CA ALA A 29 -2.85 30.88 -54.24
C ALA A 29 -1.81 31.85 -54.83
N LEU A 30 -0.65 31.99 -54.19
CA LEU A 30 0.46 32.82 -54.67
C LEU A 30 1.30 32.12 -55.74
N LEU A 31 1.49 30.80 -55.64
CA LEU A 31 2.24 30.01 -56.63
C LEU A 31 1.49 29.87 -57.96
N GLU A 32 0.15 29.85 -57.95
CA GLU A 32 -0.65 29.92 -59.18
C GLU A 32 -0.39 31.19 -60.01
N GLN A 33 0.17 32.23 -59.38
CA GLN A 33 0.48 33.52 -60.00
C GLN A 33 1.97 33.73 -60.26
N HIS A 34 2.79 32.71 -59.98
CA HIS A 34 4.24 32.74 -60.19
C HIS A 34 4.57 32.29 -61.62
N ASP A 35 5.41 33.06 -62.31
CA ASP A 35 5.99 32.67 -63.58
C ASP A 35 7.17 31.73 -63.34
N THR A 36 7.03 30.45 -63.71
CA THR A 36 8.03 29.41 -63.48
C THR A 36 9.32 29.61 -64.29
N ASP A 37 9.28 30.44 -65.34
CA ASP A 37 10.45 30.76 -66.16
C ASP A 37 11.24 31.96 -65.62
N ALA A 38 10.70 32.69 -64.63
CA ALA A 38 11.37 33.82 -64.01
C ALA A 38 12.48 33.35 -63.05
N GLN A 39 13.72 33.75 -63.35
CA GLN A 39 14.88 33.52 -62.50
C GLN A 39 15.31 34.82 -61.83
N ALA A 40 15.67 34.74 -60.55
CA ALA A 40 16.20 35.87 -59.81
C ALA A 40 17.51 36.36 -60.43
N GLU A 41 17.62 37.66 -60.65
CA GLU A 41 18.90 38.30 -60.95
C GLU A 41 19.62 38.62 -59.63
N GLY A 42 20.85 38.12 -59.48
CA GLY A 42 21.68 38.43 -58.32
C GLY A 42 22.18 39.87 -58.35
N PRO A 43 22.49 40.48 -57.18
CA PRO A 43 23.14 41.80 -57.14
C PRO A 43 24.50 41.77 -57.87
N HIS A 44 24.75 42.77 -58.72
CA HIS A 44 25.95 42.83 -59.57
C HIS A 44 27.25 43.20 -58.82
N ASP A 45 27.16 43.72 -57.60
CA ASP A 45 28.32 44.07 -56.77
C ASP A 45 27.93 44.05 -55.28
N GLU A 46 28.35 43.02 -54.54
CA GLU A 46 28.18 42.91 -53.10
C GLU A 46 29.52 43.23 -52.40
N GLY A 47 29.89 44.52 -52.41
CA GLY A 47 31.01 45.01 -51.62
C GLY A 47 30.78 44.78 -50.11
N ALA A 48 31.86 44.87 -49.31
CA ALA A 48 31.77 44.72 -47.86
C ALA A 48 30.77 45.71 -47.24
N VAL A 49 29.71 45.20 -46.62
CA VAL A 49 28.69 46.01 -45.94
C VAL A 49 29.24 46.48 -44.59
N ALA A 50 29.36 47.79 -44.38
CA ALA A 50 29.94 48.37 -43.17
C ALA A 50 29.13 48.07 -41.90
N GLU A 51 27.79 47.99 -42.00
CA GLU A 51 26.89 47.59 -40.91
C GLU A 51 26.02 46.40 -41.34
N PRO A 52 26.40 45.14 -41.05
CA PRO A 52 25.69 43.97 -41.55
C PRO A 52 24.24 43.87 -41.05
N ALA A 53 23.94 44.46 -39.89
CA ALA A 53 22.62 44.46 -39.24
C ALA A 53 21.68 45.61 -39.64
N ALA A 54 22.07 46.43 -40.62
CA ALA A 54 21.28 47.50 -41.18
C ALA A 54 21.22 47.39 -42.71
N ALA A 55 20.12 47.85 -43.31
CA ALA A 55 20.00 48.03 -44.76
C ALA A 55 19.94 49.52 -45.07
N SER A 56 20.69 49.98 -46.06
CA SER A 56 20.61 51.38 -46.51
C SER A 56 19.34 51.61 -47.32
N ASP A 57 18.83 52.84 -47.35
CA ASP A 57 17.63 53.16 -48.15
C ASP A 57 17.83 52.88 -49.65
N ALA A 58 19.04 53.06 -50.16
CA ALA A 58 19.38 52.76 -51.55
C ALA A 58 19.35 51.25 -51.83
N GLU A 59 19.92 50.45 -50.93
CA GLU A 59 19.91 48.98 -51.01
C GLU A 59 18.48 48.43 -50.91
N ALA A 60 17.70 48.94 -49.95
CA ALA A 60 16.30 48.58 -49.75
C ALA A 60 15.41 48.92 -50.95
N SER A 61 15.62 50.09 -51.56
CA SER A 61 14.89 50.51 -52.77
C SER A 61 15.24 49.62 -53.97
N ALA A 62 16.52 49.27 -54.14
CA ALA A 62 16.97 48.38 -55.21
C ALA A 62 16.40 46.96 -55.07
N ALA A 63 16.37 46.42 -53.85
CA ALA A 63 15.78 45.11 -53.57
C ALA A 63 14.26 45.09 -53.84
N GLU A 64 13.53 46.11 -53.41
CA GLU A 64 12.09 46.24 -53.71
C GLU A 64 11.81 46.36 -55.22
N GLN A 65 12.64 47.12 -55.95
CA GLN A 65 12.52 47.24 -57.40
C GLN A 65 12.74 45.90 -58.12
N ARG A 66 13.75 45.12 -57.73
CA ARG A 66 13.98 43.78 -58.32
C ARG A 66 12.82 42.84 -58.02
N ILE A 67 12.36 42.80 -56.76
CA ILE A 67 11.21 41.99 -56.36
C ILE A 67 9.97 42.34 -57.21
N ASP A 68 9.67 43.62 -57.38
CA ASP A 68 8.50 44.08 -58.13
C ASP A 68 8.65 43.91 -59.66
N GLN A 69 9.87 43.90 -60.20
CA GLN A 69 10.14 43.67 -61.63
C GLN A 69 10.05 42.19 -62.01
N GLN A 70 10.47 41.30 -61.11
CA GLN A 70 10.60 39.86 -61.37
C GLN A 70 9.40 39.03 -60.89
N ASN A 71 8.40 39.66 -60.25
CA ASN A 71 7.25 38.98 -59.66
C ASN A 71 5.94 39.71 -59.96
N SER A 72 4.81 38.99 -59.83
CA SER A 72 3.50 39.62 -59.85
C SER A 72 3.33 40.59 -58.68
N SER A 73 2.48 41.61 -58.84
CA SER A 73 2.19 42.58 -57.78
C SER A 73 1.63 41.92 -56.51
N GLU A 74 0.95 40.77 -56.64
CA GLU A 74 0.43 40.02 -55.49
C GLU A 74 1.55 39.30 -54.72
N VAL A 75 2.49 38.67 -55.41
CA VAL A 75 3.66 38.02 -54.79
C VAL A 75 4.56 39.05 -54.09
N GLY A 76 4.87 40.17 -54.76
CA GLY A 76 5.66 41.26 -54.15
C GLY A 76 4.96 41.91 -52.94
N TYR A 77 3.62 42.05 -52.99
CA TYR A 77 2.84 42.49 -51.83
C TYR A 77 2.85 41.46 -50.69
N ALA A 78 2.62 40.18 -51.02
CA ALA A 78 2.58 39.10 -50.04
C ALA A 78 3.90 38.95 -49.31
N LEU A 79 5.04 38.98 -50.03
CA LEU A 79 6.37 38.92 -49.42
C LEU A 79 6.59 40.06 -48.42
N ARG A 80 6.29 41.31 -48.81
CA ARG A 80 6.38 42.46 -47.89
C ARG A 80 5.47 42.30 -46.67
N ARG A 81 4.26 41.77 -46.86
CA ARG A 81 3.30 41.54 -45.77
C ARG A 81 3.76 40.43 -44.84
N LEU A 82 4.29 39.33 -45.36
CA LEU A 82 4.83 38.22 -44.58
C LEU A 82 6.04 38.68 -43.75
N VAL A 83 6.99 39.39 -44.37
CA VAL A 83 8.18 39.93 -43.69
C VAL A 83 7.79 40.92 -42.59
N ARG A 84 6.85 41.84 -42.85
CA ARG A 84 6.34 42.77 -41.81
C ARG A 84 5.61 42.03 -40.69
N GLY A 85 4.89 40.95 -41.02
CA GLY A 85 4.15 40.13 -40.06
C GLY A 85 5.05 39.42 -39.03
N LEU A 86 6.33 39.21 -39.33
CA LEU A 86 7.31 38.63 -38.40
C LEU A 86 7.59 39.52 -37.18
N ALA A 87 7.36 40.83 -37.29
CA ALA A 87 7.47 41.78 -36.18
C ALA A 87 6.17 41.92 -35.36
N SER A 88 5.23 40.97 -35.50
CA SER A 88 4.00 40.99 -34.71
C SER A 88 4.28 40.79 -33.22
N PRO A 89 3.60 41.52 -32.32
CA PRO A 89 3.69 41.28 -30.88
C PRO A 89 3.02 39.95 -30.45
N ARG A 90 2.24 39.32 -31.33
CA ARG A 90 1.55 38.05 -31.06
C ARG A 90 2.42 36.87 -31.49
N GLU A 91 2.76 36.00 -30.53
CA GLU A 91 3.64 34.84 -30.75
C GLU A 91 3.14 33.91 -31.86
N ASN A 92 1.88 33.53 -31.80
CA ASN A 92 1.23 32.67 -32.78
C ASN A 92 1.22 33.28 -34.19
N ALA A 93 1.06 34.60 -34.31
CA ALA A 93 1.17 35.30 -35.58
C ALA A 93 2.60 35.18 -36.14
N ARG A 94 3.63 35.47 -35.33
CA ARG A 94 5.04 35.35 -35.78
C ARG A 94 5.34 33.96 -36.34
N MET A 95 4.86 32.92 -35.67
CA MET A 95 5.02 31.53 -36.13
C MET A 95 4.31 31.29 -37.47
N GLY A 96 3.05 31.69 -37.61
CA GLY A 96 2.29 31.50 -38.87
C GLY A 96 2.90 32.27 -40.04
N PHE A 97 3.30 33.53 -39.82
CA PHE A 97 4.00 34.33 -40.82
C PHE A 97 5.36 33.72 -41.22
N ALA A 98 6.13 33.18 -40.27
CA ALA A 98 7.41 32.52 -40.55
C ALA A 98 7.25 31.21 -41.33
N VAL A 99 6.23 30.40 -41.02
CA VAL A 99 5.92 29.16 -41.75
C VAL A 99 5.51 29.47 -43.18
N ALA A 100 4.53 30.36 -43.38
CA ALA A 100 4.10 30.76 -44.71
C ALA A 100 5.22 31.40 -45.54
N LEU A 101 6.11 32.19 -44.91
CA LEU A 101 7.29 32.74 -45.58
C LEU A 101 8.29 31.65 -45.98
N SER A 102 8.58 30.70 -45.07
CA SER A 102 9.52 29.60 -45.35
C SER A 102 9.04 28.75 -46.53
N GLU A 103 7.75 28.43 -46.54
CA GLU A 103 7.15 27.61 -47.59
C GLU A 103 7.05 28.38 -48.91
N LEU A 104 6.61 29.65 -48.89
CA LEU A 104 6.59 30.46 -50.12
C LEU A 104 7.98 30.57 -50.76
N LEU A 105 9.01 30.85 -49.96
CA LEU A 105 10.38 30.99 -50.45
C LEU A 105 10.98 29.66 -50.94
N SER A 106 10.47 28.50 -50.50
CA SER A 106 10.99 27.21 -50.96
C SER A 106 10.68 26.98 -52.45
N HIS A 107 9.61 27.58 -52.97
CA HIS A 107 9.13 27.39 -54.34
C HIS A 107 9.45 28.53 -55.32
N LEU A 108 9.75 29.74 -54.85
CA LEU A 108 9.99 30.89 -55.74
C LEU A 108 11.42 30.90 -56.30
N SER A 109 11.57 30.80 -57.63
CA SER A 109 12.87 30.93 -58.34
C SER A 109 13.22 32.37 -58.72
N SER A 110 12.25 33.28 -58.67
CA SER A 110 12.32 34.69 -59.08
C SER A 110 12.77 35.64 -57.96
N ILE A 111 13.19 35.11 -56.80
CA ILE A 111 13.58 35.91 -55.64
C ILE A 111 14.95 35.46 -55.14
N SER A 112 15.82 36.42 -54.79
CA SER A 112 17.13 36.14 -54.21
C SER A 112 17.10 36.18 -52.68
N ALA A 113 17.99 35.41 -52.03
CA ALA A 113 18.16 35.47 -50.57
C ALA A 113 18.59 36.87 -50.10
N HIS A 114 19.41 37.56 -50.91
CA HIS A 114 19.86 38.92 -50.66
C HIS A 114 18.67 39.88 -50.52
N ASP A 115 17.76 39.88 -51.49
CA ASP A 115 16.63 40.83 -51.51
C ASP A 115 15.69 40.62 -50.33
N VAL A 116 15.43 39.36 -49.95
CA VAL A 116 14.61 39.03 -48.78
C VAL A 116 15.31 39.45 -47.49
N LEU A 117 16.63 39.23 -47.37
CA LEU A 117 17.42 39.65 -46.21
C LEU A 117 17.42 41.18 -46.06
N VAL A 118 17.60 41.92 -47.15
CA VAL A 118 17.52 43.39 -47.17
C VAL A 118 16.12 43.87 -46.77
N LEU A 119 15.07 43.25 -47.33
CA LEU A 119 13.69 43.59 -47.01
C LEU A 119 13.37 43.32 -45.53
N LEU A 120 13.90 42.22 -44.98
CA LEU A 120 13.82 41.89 -43.57
C LEU A 120 14.49 42.94 -42.69
N LEU A 121 15.72 43.35 -43.02
CA LEU A 121 16.46 44.38 -42.27
C LEU A 121 15.77 45.75 -42.34
N LYS A 122 15.22 46.13 -43.50
CA LYS A 122 14.42 47.36 -43.67
C LYS A 122 13.20 47.37 -42.75
N HIS A 123 12.42 46.29 -42.74
CA HIS A 123 11.17 46.20 -41.99
C HIS A 123 11.33 45.84 -40.51
N SER A 124 12.57 45.59 -40.07
CA SER A 124 12.93 45.36 -38.68
C SER A 124 14.01 46.35 -38.19
N ALA A 125 14.10 47.52 -38.82
CA ALA A 125 15.03 48.57 -38.42
C ALA A 125 14.71 49.05 -36.99
N VAL A 126 15.74 49.16 -36.16
CA VAL A 126 15.61 49.63 -34.77
C VAL A 126 16.01 51.10 -34.72
N HIS A 127 15.11 51.95 -34.22
CA HIS A 127 15.34 53.40 -34.08
C HIS A 127 15.23 53.82 -32.61
N GLY A 128 15.93 54.89 -32.22
CA GLY A 128 16.03 55.35 -30.83
C GLY A 128 14.71 55.77 -30.17
N SER A 129 13.64 55.96 -30.94
CA SER A 129 12.30 56.29 -30.46
C SER A 129 11.43 55.07 -30.13
N MET A 130 11.90 53.85 -30.42
CA MET A 130 11.11 52.62 -30.22
C MET A 130 11.09 52.19 -28.75
N ASN A 131 9.96 51.68 -28.29
CA ASN A 131 9.84 51.13 -26.95
C ASN A 131 10.49 49.73 -26.86
N GLY A 132 10.73 49.24 -25.65
CA GLY A 132 11.43 47.95 -25.45
C GLY A 132 10.70 46.72 -26.04
N GLN A 133 9.38 46.78 -26.22
CA GLN A 133 8.61 45.71 -26.84
C GLN A 133 8.75 45.74 -28.37
N GLU A 134 8.70 46.93 -28.99
CA GLU A 134 8.92 47.10 -30.43
C GLU A 134 10.33 46.68 -30.84
N VAL A 135 11.35 47.01 -30.04
CA VAL A 135 12.72 46.54 -30.28
C VAL A 135 12.79 45.02 -30.18
N ARG A 136 12.12 44.42 -29.19
CA ARG A 136 12.06 42.96 -29.02
C ARG A 136 11.41 42.28 -30.22
N ASP A 137 10.28 42.80 -30.69
CA ASP A 137 9.54 42.25 -31.82
C ASP A 137 10.34 42.38 -33.13
N ALA A 138 11.10 43.46 -33.31
CA ALA A 138 12.04 43.60 -34.42
C ALA A 138 13.17 42.55 -34.38
N GLN A 139 13.73 42.24 -33.20
CA GLN A 139 14.75 41.19 -33.07
C GLN A 139 14.18 39.79 -33.35
N PHE A 140 12.96 39.49 -32.90
CA PHE A 140 12.26 38.26 -33.28
C PHE A 140 12.02 38.20 -34.78
N ALA A 141 11.62 39.30 -35.40
CA ALA A 141 11.41 39.35 -36.84
C ALA A 141 12.68 38.93 -37.59
N ARG A 142 13.84 39.49 -37.23
CA ARG A 142 15.13 39.12 -37.82
C ARG A 142 15.48 37.65 -37.61
N LEU A 143 15.30 37.14 -36.38
CA LEU A 143 15.56 35.72 -36.06
C LEU A 143 14.68 34.77 -36.89
N PHE A 144 13.36 34.98 -36.90
CA PHE A 144 12.43 34.15 -37.65
C PHE A 144 12.59 34.31 -39.17
N GLY A 145 12.92 35.51 -39.65
CA GLY A 145 13.15 35.76 -41.07
C GLY A 145 14.40 35.06 -41.59
N ILE A 146 15.51 35.10 -40.84
CA ILE A 146 16.71 34.33 -41.19
C ILE A 146 16.44 32.83 -41.07
N TYR A 147 15.71 32.40 -40.04
CA TYR A 147 15.29 31.00 -39.94
C TYR A 147 14.44 30.57 -41.14
N ALA A 148 13.56 31.43 -41.65
CA ALA A 148 12.78 31.15 -42.87
C ALA A 148 13.67 31.04 -44.13
N LEU A 149 14.72 31.87 -44.25
CA LEU A 149 15.73 31.76 -45.32
C LEU A 149 16.50 30.43 -45.25
N VAL A 150 16.86 29.98 -44.04
CA VAL A 150 17.52 28.69 -43.81
C VAL A 150 16.59 27.54 -44.16
N ARG A 151 15.35 27.55 -43.63
CA ARG A 151 14.38 26.45 -43.81
C ARG A 151 13.86 26.32 -45.24
N SER A 152 13.72 27.43 -45.97
CA SER A 152 13.35 27.43 -47.39
C SER A 152 14.48 26.97 -48.31
N GLY A 153 15.71 26.86 -47.80
CA GLY A 153 16.91 26.59 -48.60
C GLY A 153 17.31 27.74 -49.55
N LEU A 154 16.61 28.87 -49.53
CA LEU A 154 16.89 30.00 -50.43
C LEU A 154 18.28 30.58 -50.21
N LEU A 155 18.78 30.53 -48.97
CA LEU A 155 20.12 31.00 -48.61
C LEU A 155 21.26 30.26 -49.34
N TYR A 156 20.99 29.06 -49.87
CA TYR A 156 21.99 28.21 -50.53
C TYR A 156 21.79 28.10 -52.05
N ARG A 157 20.61 28.47 -52.56
CA ARG A 157 20.28 28.37 -53.99
C ARG A 157 20.79 29.59 -54.76
N ALA A 158 21.26 29.40 -55.99
CA ALA A 158 21.66 30.51 -56.85
C ALA A 158 20.49 31.49 -57.05
N PRO A 159 20.73 32.83 -57.08
CA PRO A 159 22.03 33.51 -57.11
C PRO A 159 22.62 33.87 -55.73
N SER A 160 22.31 33.13 -54.65
CA SER A 160 22.86 33.40 -53.30
C SER A 160 24.40 33.27 -53.21
N THR A 161 25.03 34.16 -52.44
CA THR A 161 26.48 34.31 -52.35
C THR A 161 27.03 34.02 -50.96
N LEU A 162 28.37 33.87 -50.86
CA LEU A 162 29.08 33.83 -49.58
C LEU A 162 28.82 35.08 -48.74
N ALA A 163 28.76 36.27 -49.34
CA ALA A 163 28.55 37.52 -48.62
C ALA A 163 27.13 37.60 -48.02
N THR A 164 26.10 37.13 -48.72
CA THR A 164 24.74 37.03 -48.19
C THR A 164 24.67 36.06 -47.01
N PHE A 165 25.33 34.90 -47.12
CA PHE A 165 25.47 33.94 -46.01
C PHE A 165 26.17 34.57 -44.81
N GLN A 166 27.32 35.23 -45.02
CA GLN A 166 28.10 35.89 -43.95
C GLN A 166 27.28 36.98 -43.26
N ARG A 167 26.54 37.80 -44.02
CA ARG A 167 25.67 38.83 -43.46
C ARG A 167 24.56 38.23 -42.60
N ALA A 168 23.87 37.18 -43.08
CA ALA A 168 22.85 36.50 -42.28
C ALA A 168 23.43 35.92 -40.98
N PHE A 169 24.63 35.35 -41.03
CA PHE A 169 25.36 34.86 -39.86
C PHE A 169 25.67 36.00 -38.86
N ASP A 170 26.19 37.12 -39.34
CA ASP A 170 26.53 38.29 -38.52
C ASP A 170 25.29 38.97 -37.90
N VAL A 171 24.16 38.97 -38.62
CA VAL A 171 22.88 39.44 -38.06
C VAL A 171 22.46 38.56 -36.88
N LEU A 172 22.58 37.22 -37.00
CA LEU A 172 22.29 36.30 -35.88
C LEU A 172 23.22 36.52 -34.68
N LEU A 173 24.51 36.81 -34.90
CA LEU A 173 25.42 37.19 -33.81
C LEU A 173 25.00 38.50 -33.14
N THR A 174 24.56 39.48 -33.93
CA THR A 174 24.06 40.76 -33.42
C THR A 174 22.80 40.56 -32.56
N ILE A 175 21.87 39.69 -32.99
CA ILE A 175 20.67 39.34 -32.21
C ILE A 175 21.08 38.62 -30.91
N ALA A 176 22.02 37.68 -31.00
CA ALA A 176 22.49 36.92 -29.85
C ALA A 176 23.15 37.80 -28.77
N ALA A 177 23.79 38.91 -29.18
CA ALA A 177 24.41 39.90 -28.30
C ALA A 177 23.39 40.88 -27.66
N TYR A 178 22.18 41.01 -28.21
CA TYR A 178 21.17 41.96 -27.70
C TYR A 178 20.66 41.59 -26.30
N LYS A 179 20.20 40.34 -26.13
CA LYS A 179 19.72 39.81 -24.84
C LYS A 179 20.05 38.32 -24.70
N THR A 180 20.40 37.92 -23.48
CA THR A 180 20.84 36.56 -23.14
C THR A 180 19.82 35.47 -23.52
N TRP A 181 18.52 35.71 -23.34
CA TRP A 181 17.46 34.74 -23.63
C TRP A 181 17.22 34.48 -25.13
N LEU A 182 17.67 35.37 -26.03
CA LEU A 182 17.64 35.13 -27.49
C LEU A 182 18.82 34.30 -27.98
N SER A 183 19.88 34.27 -27.18
CA SER A 183 21.20 33.77 -27.58
C SER A 183 21.18 32.28 -27.92
N GLU A 184 20.47 31.47 -27.13
CA GLU A 184 20.32 30.05 -27.39
C GLU A 184 19.56 29.77 -28.69
N SER A 185 18.49 30.51 -28.96
CA SER A 185 17.71 30.37 -30.20
C SER A 185 18.53 30.75 -31.43
N CYS A 186 19.33 31.83 -31.34
CA CYS A 186 20.26 32.21 -32.41
C CYS A 186 21.31 31.12 -32.64
N GLY A 187 21.88 30.57 -31.57
CA GLY A 187 22.80 29.43 -31.63
C GLY A 187 22.22 28.22 -32.36
N HIS A 188 20.98 27.86 -32.04
CA HIS A 188 20.27 26.77 -32.72
C HIS A 188 20.07 27.06 -34.21
N VAL A 189 19.64 28.28 -34.58
CA VAL A 189 19.49 28.67 -36.00
C VAL A 189 20.82 28.66 -36.73
N LEU A 190 21.92 29.10 -36.09
CA LEU A 190 23.26 29.04 -36.67
C LEU A 190 23.70 27.60 -36.94
N VAL A 191 23.44 26.66 -36.02
CA VAL A 191 23.71 25.23 -36.25
C VAL A 191 22.91 24.72 -37.46
N GLN A 192 21.61 24.99 -37.50
CA GLN A 192 20.74 24.64 -38.63
C GLN A 192 21.20 25.28 -39.95
N MET A 193 21.77 26.49 -39.89
CA MET A 193 22.31 27.20 -41.05
C MET A 193 23.56 26.52 -41.64
N LEU A 194 24.31 25.73 -40.84
CA LEU A 194 25.48 24.99 -41.32
C LEU A 194 25.12 23.62 -41.92
N GLU A 195 24.05 22.96 -41.47
CA GLU A 195 23.73 21.58 -41.89
C GLU A 195 23.62 21.40 -43.41
N PRO A 196 22.99 22.32 -44.19
CA PRO A 196 22.92 22.21 -45.64
C PRO A 196 24.27 22.33 -46.35
N LEU A 197 25.33 22.81 -45.69
CA LEU A 197 26.69 22.93 -46.25
C LEU A 197 27.50 21.63 -46.13
N ALA A 198 26.95 20.59 -45.51
CA ALA A 198 27.66 19.33 -45.26
C ALA A 198 28.32 18.75 -46.51
N HIS A 199 29.49 18.14 -46.36
CA HIS A 199 30.25 17.52 -47.46
C HIS A 199 29.43 16.51 -48.27
N ASN A 200 28.52 15.80 -47.59
CA ASN A 200 27.72 14.74 -48.19
C ASN A 200 26.46 15.26 -48.89
N ASN A 201 26.18 16.57 -48.83
CA ASN A 201 25.02 17.16 -49.49
C ASN A 201 25.33 17.47 -50.96
N THR A 202 24.62 16.83 -51.88
CA THR A 202 24.79 17.04 -53.33
C THR A 202 24.33 18.41 -53.83
N GLN A 203 23.51 19.11 -53.04
CA GLN A 203 22.98 20.44 -53.36
C GLN A 203 23.73 21.58 -52.66
N ARG A 204 24.90 21.32 -52.05
CA ARG A 204 25.68 22.37 -51.38
C ARG A 204 26.19 23.41 -52.40
N PRO A 205 26.24 24.70 -52.05
CA PRO A 205 26.76 25.74 -52.93
C PRO A 205 28.28 25.63 -53.11
N ASP A 206 28.82 26.17 -54.20
CA ASP A 206 30.26 26.14 -54.51
C ASP A 206 31.11 26.82 -53.43
N TRP A 207 30.57 27.89 -52.81
CA TRP A 207 31.20 28.63 -51.72
C TRP A 207 31.09 27.96 -50.34
N ALA A 208 30.46 26.77 -50.24
CA ALA A 208 30.22 26.10 -48.96
C ALA A 208 31.50 25.84 -48.16
N HIS A 209 32.59 25.46 -48.83
CA HIS A 209 33.87 25.20 -48.15
C HIS A 209 34.45 26.49 -47.55
N ASP A 210 34.36 27.60 -48.27
CA ASP A 210 34.84 28.90 -47.82
C ASP A 210 34.00 29.43 -46.66
N ALA A 211 32.67 29.24 -46.71
CA ALA A 211 31.77 29.55 -45.60
C ALA A 211 32.11 28.75 -44.34
N LEU A 212 32.28 27.43 -44.45
CA LEU A 212 32.64 26.58 -43.30
C LEU A 212 34.02 26.95 -42.74
N THR A 213 34.98 27.25 -43.60
CA THR A 213 36.31 27.72 -43.20
C THR A 213 36.24 29.06 -42.47
N TRP A 214 35.43 29.99 -42.96
CA TRP A 214 35.19 31.29 -42.33
C TRP A 214 34.53 31.14 -40.96
N VAL A 215 33.50 30.31 -40.83
CA VAL A 215 32.87 30.02 -39.53
C VAL A 215 33.85 29.36 -38.57
N ALA A 216 34.61 28.36 -39.03
CA ALA A 216 35.60 27.67 -38.19
C ALA A 216 36.68 28.62 -37.67
N GLN A 217 37.17 29.57 -38.50
CA GLN A 217 38.12 30.58 -38.06
C GLN A 217 37.58 31.43 -36.90
N ARG A 218 36.30 31.81 -36.96
CA ARG A 218 35.68 32.62 -35.91
C ARG A 218 35.44 31.81 -34.64
N VAL A 219 34.80 30.65 -34.77
CA VAL A 219 34.44 29.80 -33.62
C VAL A 219 35.67 29.27 -32.89
N CYS A 220 36.71 28.83 -33.60
CA CYS A 220 37.91 28.26 -32.98
C CYS A 220 38.86 29.32 -32.38
N ALA A 221 38.76 30.58 -32.82
CA ALA A 221 39.50 31.72 -32.26
C ALA A 221 38.82 32.34 -31.03
N ALA A 222 37.60 31.92 -30.68
CA ALA A 222 36.87 32.45 -29.53
C ALA A 222 37.57 32.10 -28.21
N LYS A 223 37.90 33.12 -27.41
CA LYS A 223 38.54 32.97 -26.08
C LYS A 223 37.59 32.46 -25.00
N HIS A 224 36.29 32.57 -25.23
CA HIS A 224 35.24 32.13 -24.32
C HIS A 224 34.30 31.16 -25.03
N LEU A 225 33.96 30.05 -24.37
CA LEU A 225 33.04 29.06 -24.91
C LEU A 225 31.67 29.18 -24.27
N SER A 226 30.65 29.01 -25.08
CA SER A 226 29.24 28.97 -24.72
C SER A 226 28.64 27.66 -25.24
N PRO A 227 27.52 27.18 -24.68
CA PRO A 227 26.86 25.99 -25.22
C PRO A 227 26.54 26.10 -26.74
N PRO A 228 26.05 27.25 -27.25
CA PRO A 228 25.92 27.48 -28.69
C PRO A 228 27.23 27.37 -29.49
N SER A 229 28.33 27.94 -29.01
CA SER A 229 29.61 27.86 -29.74
C SER A 229 30.18 26.44 -29.73
N LEU A 230 29.99 25.67 -28.65
CA LEU A 230 30.29 24.24 -28.63
C LEU A 230 29.46 23.46 -29.65
N ALA A 231 28.17 23.78 -29.79
CA ALA A 231 27.31 23.16 -30.78
C ALA A 231 27.79 23.44 -32.21
N LEU A 232 28.28 24.65 -32.50
CA LEU A 232 28.87 25.00 -33.79
C LEU A 232 30.15 24.19 -34.07
N VAL A 233 31.07 24.08 -33.09
CA VAL A 233 32.28 23.25 -33.24
C VAL A 233 31.91 21.78 -33.49
N ALA A 234 30.99 21.23 -32.70
CA ALA A 234 30.54 19.84 -32.85
C ALA A 234 29.88 19.61 -34.22
N THR A 235 29.09 20.58 -34.68
CA THR A 235 28.44 20.52 -36.00
C THR A 235 29.47 20.56 -37.12
N LEU A 236 30.43 21.50 -37.09
CA LEU A 236 31.50 21.62 -38.08
C LEU A 236 32.30 20.31 -38.20
N ALA A 237 32.73 19.73 -37.08
CA ALA A 237 33.46 18.47 -37.05
C ALA A 237 32.65 17.30 -37.64
N ARG A 238 31.33 17.31 -37.46
CA ARG A 238 30.41 16.29 -38.00
C ARG A 238 30.19 16.44 -39.50
N ILE A 239 29.96 17.67 -39.98
CA ILE A 239 29.50 17.91 -41.37
C ILE A 239 30.64 18.07 -42.38
N GLU A 240 31.84 18.43 -41.92
CA GLU A 240 33.04 18.57 -42.77
C GLU A 240 34.28 18.02 -42.03
N PRO A 241 34.43 16.68 -41.92
CA PRO A 241 35.52 16.05 -41.16
C PRO A 241 36.93 16.38 -41.69
N ASN A 242 37.04 16.76 -42.96
CA ASN A 242 38.31 17.15 -43.60
C ASN A 242 38.72 18.60 -43.29
N LEU A 243 37.87 19.38 -42.61
CA LEU A 243 38.21 20.74 -42.21
C LEU A 243 39.26 20.69 -41.11
N SER A 244 40.43 21.27 -41.36
CA SER A 244 41.56 21.27 -40.42
C SER A 244 41.29 22.17 -39.21
N LEU A 245 40.51 21.67 -38.25
CA LEU A 245 40.20 22.37 -36.99
C LEU A 245 41.41 22.42 -36.06
N ASP A 246 42.28 21.40 -36.08
CA ASP A 246 43.47 21.31 -35.21
C ASP A 246 44.39 22.53 -35.31
N ALA A 247 44.61 23.05 -36.51
CA ALA A 247 45.45 24.22 -36.75
C ALA A 247 44.82 25.54 -36.29
N ARG A 248 43.52 25.53 -35.95
CA ARG A 248 42.70 26.74 -35.70
C ARG A 248 42.25 26.87 -34.25
N ILE A 249 42.43 25.85 -33.43
CA ILE A 249 41.96 25.82 -32.04
C ILE A 249 42.85 26.66 -31.15
N SER A 250 42.23 27.61 -30.46
CA SER A 250 42.82 28.33 -29.36
C SER A 250 42.29 27.85 -28.00
N ALA A 251 43.00 28.21 -26.93
CA ALA A 251 42.53 28.00 -25.57
C ALA A 251 41.12 28.62 -25.39
N PRO A 252 40.17 27.91 -24.74
CA PRO A 252 40.41 26.86 -23.75
C PRO A 252 40.39 25.40 -24.26
N LEU A 253 40.07 25.12 -25.52
CA LEU A 253 40.14 23.76 -26.07
C LEU A 253 41.60 23.35 -26.35
N LYS A 254 41.93 22.07 -26.14
CA LYS A 254 43.28 21.50 -26.29
C LYS A 254 43.43 20.53 -27.46
N SER A 255 42.33 20.12 -28.09
CA SER A 255 42.27 19.14 -29.19
C SER A 255 41.07 19.42 -30.08
N ALA A 256 41.13 19.08 -31.38
CA ALA A 256 39.99 19.20 -32.29
C ALA A 256 38.83 18.27 -32.00
N ASN A 257 39.08 17.11 -31.43
CA ASN A 257 37.98 16.30 -30.94
C ASN A 257 37.43 16.92 -29.64
N LEU A 258 36.22 17.48 -29.72
CA LEU A 258 35.53 18.08 -28.58
C LEU A 258 35.38 17.11 -27.40
N LEU A 259 35.20 15.82 -27.69
CA LEU A 259 35.02 14.75 -26.71
C LEU A 259 36.34 14.10 -26.24
N ALA A 260 37.50 14.66 -26.62
CA ALA A 260 38.78 14.17 -26.12
C ALA A 260 38.87 14.30 -24.59
N PRO A 261 39.54 13.36 -23.87
CA PRO A 261 39.65 13.41 -22.41
C PRO A 261 40.13 14.77 -21.86
N ASN A 262 41.05 15.41 -22.57
CA ASN A 262 41.70 16.66 -22.21
C ASN A 262 40.74 17.87 -22.30
N ASN A 263 39.67 17.75 -23.09
CA ASN A 263 38.66 18.78 -23.31
C ASN A 263 37.47 18.63 -22.37
N LEU A 264 37.22 17.43 -21.81
CA LEU A 264 36.05 17.17 -20.96
C LEU A 264 35.86 18.17 -19.80
N PRO A 265 36.91 18.60 -19.05
CA PRO A 265 36.72 19.59 -17.98
C PRO A 265 36.24 20.96 -18.49
N VAL A 266 36.66 21.35 -19.69
CA VAL A 266 36.25 22.60 -20.34
C VAL A 266 34.81 22.47 -20.83
N VAL A 267 34.48 21.36 -21.50
CA VAL A 267 33.12 21.05 -21.93
C VAL A 267 32.15 21.05 -20.74
N ALA A 268 32.49 20.35 -19.67
CA ALA A 268 31.67 20.29 -18.46
C ALA A 268 31.41 21.67 -17.84
N ARG A 269 32.45 22.53 -17.78
CA ARG A 269 32.31 23.90 -17.29
C ARG A 269 31.36 24.72 -18.16
N THR A 270 31.50 24.62 -19.48
CA THR A 270 30.64 25.35 -20.42
C THR A 270 29.20 24.85 -20.38
N LEU A 271 28.96 23.53 -20.29
CA LEU A 271 27.62 22.97 -20.22
C LEU A 271 26.88 23.27 -18.90
N ARG A 272 27.64 23.52 -17.83
CA ARG A 272 27.12 23.95 -16.52
C ARG A 272 26.62 25.40 -16.54
N GLU A 273 27.04 26.19 -17.52
CA GLU A 273 26.80 27.62 -17.61
C GLU A 273 25.88 27.92 -18.81
N ALA A 274 24.75 28.61 -18.60
CA ALA A 274 23.92 29.13 -19.69
C ALA A 274 24.53 30.43 -20.27
N ALA A 275 25.82 30.39 -20.60
CA ALA A 275 26.52 31.55 -21.15
C ALA A 275 25.92 31.91 -22.52
N PRO A 276 25.63 33.20 -22.80
CA PRO A 276 25.21 33.64 -24.12
C PRO A 276 26.27 33.34 -25.18
N LEU A 277 25.84 33.09 -26.41
CA LEU A 277 26.69 32.99 -27.58
C LEU A 277 27.55 34.25 -27.74
N HIS A 278 28.85 34.02 -27.80
CA HIS A 278 29.86 35.03 -28.05
C HIS A 278 31.03 34.36 -28.78
N ILE A 279 31.42 34.92 -29.93
CA ILE A 279 32.46 34.33 -30.82
C ILE A 279 33.59 35.33 -31.09
N ASP A 280 33.37 36.63 -30.86
CA ASP A 280 34.34 37.67 -31.22
C ASP A 280 35.48 37.77 -30.18
N ALA A 281 36.69 37.37 -30.59
CA ALA A 281 37.85 37.23 -29.72
C ALA A 281 38.34 38.53 -29.04
N ASP A 282 37.97 39.70 -29.57
CA ASP A 282 38.46 41.01 -29.16
C ASP A 282 37.46 41.80 -28.31
N SER A 283 36.25 41.27 -28.08
CA SER A 283 35.22 41.91 -27.27
C SER A 283 35.03 41.18 -25.93
N ALA A 284 34.66 41.92 -24.88
CA ALA A 284 34.42 41.35 -23.57
C ALA A 284 33.20 40.40 -23.60
N ALA A 285 33.35 39.21 -23.01
CA ALA A 285 32.25 38.25 -22.94
C ALA A 285 31.07 38.81 -22.12
N PRO A 286 29.82 38.60 -22.57
CA PRO A 286 28.64 39.00 -21.81
C PRO A 286 28.57 38.22 -20.50
N THR A 287 28.14 38.90 -19.43
CA THR A 287 27.90 38.26 -18.12
C THR A 287 26.80 37.21 -18.24
N GLY A 288 26.97 36.07 -17.56
CA GLY A 288 26.05 34.93 -17.60
C GLY A 288 24.60 35.35 -17.31
N GLY A 289 23.68 34.91 -18.17
CA GLY A 289 22.27 35.28 -18.12
C GLY A 289 21.45 34.53 -17.06
N THR A 290 20.23 35.01 -16.89
CA THR A 290 19.15 34.42 -16.08
C THR A 290 19.02 32.91 -16.32
N TRP A 291 18.81 32.15 -15.24
CA TRP A 291 18.59 30.71 -15.26
C TRP A 291 17.50 30.28 -16.27
N SER A 292 17.71 29.15 -16.96
CA SER A 292 16.76 28.55 -17.92
C SER A 292 16.18 27.24 -17.38
N THR A 293 14.90 26.99 -17.62
CA THR A 293 14.19 25.78 -17.18
C THR A 293 14.64 24.52 -17.92
N LYS A 294 15.21 24.66 -19.12
CA LYS A 294 15.69 23.55 -19.95
C LYS A 294 17.22 23.58 -20.05
N PRO A 295 17.89 22.42 -20.08
CA PRO A 295 19.32 22.35 -20.33
C PRO A 295 19.62 22.77 -21.79
N PRO A 296 20.80 23.35 -22.04
CA PRO A 296 21.18 23.80 -23.38
C PRO A 296 21.02 22.73 -24.46
N PHE A 297 20.55 23.10 -25.65
CA PHE A 297 20.29 22.13 -26.74
C PHE A 297 21.51 21.30 -27.16
N VAL A 298 22.74 21.79 -26.94
CA VAL A 298 23.99 21.08 -27.25
C VAL A 298 24.11 19.72 -26.55
N TRP A 299 23.44 19.51 -25.42
CA TRP A 299 23.38 18.20 -24.76
C TRP A 299 22.85 17.11 -25.70
N GLU A 300 21.87 17.42 -26.54
CA GLU A 300 21.28 16.45 -27.48
C GLU A 300 22.30 16.04 -28.54
N LEU A 301 23.05 17.00 -29.10
CA LEU A 301 24.12 16.77 -30.08
C LEU A 301 25.25 15.90 -29.50
N LEU A 302 25.66 16.14 -28.25
CA LEU A 302 26.73 15.38 -27.60
C LEU A 302 26.29 13.95 -27.28
N LEU A 303 25.08 13.77 -26.76
CA LEU A 303 24.51 12.44 -26.50
C LEU A 303 24.34 11.65 -27.80
N GLU A 304 23.89 12.29 -28.88
CA GLU A 304 23.81 11.67 -30.21
C GLU A 304 25.15 11.20 -30.73
N THR A 305 26.21 11.98 -30.48
CA THR A 305 27.57 11.60 -30.86
C THR A 305 28.04 10.35 -30.10
N TYR A 306 27.64 10.18 -28.82
CA TYR A 306 27.97 8.99 -28.03
C TYR A 306 27.14 7.76 -28.38
N PHE A 307 25.87 7.95 -28.77
CA PHE A 307 24.96 6.85 -29.14
C PHE A 307 25.09 6.45 -30.62
N ALA A 308 25.85 7.20 -31.43
CA ALA A 308 26.17 6.84 -32.80
C ALA A 308 27.00 5.54 -32.86
N HIS A 309 26.88 4.80 -33.96
CA HIS A 309 27.59 3.52 -34.14
C HIS A 309 29.11 3.66 -34.22
N THR A 310 29.60 4.82 -34.64
CA THR A 310 31.02 5.15 -34.73
C THR A 310 31.30 6.45 -34.00
N GLN A 311 32.04 6.36 -32.90
CA GLN A 311 32.49 7.53 -32.14
C GLN A 311 33.67 8.21 -32.84
N PRO A 312 33.84 9.54 -32.64
CA PRO A 312 34.97 10.25 -33.21
C PRO A 312 36.30 9.71 -32.66
N PRO A 313 37.38 9.67 -33.48
CA PRO A 313 38.66 9.13 -33.05
C PRO A 313 39.21 9.89 -31.85
N ASN A 314 39.79 9.19 -30.87
CA ASN A 314 40.27 9.74 -29.60
C ASN A 314 39.18 10.37 -28.70
N ALA A 315 37.91 10.02 -28.89
CA ALA A 315 36.86 10.37 -27.92
C ALA A 315 37.10 9.64 -26.60
N ALA A 316 36.80 10.32 -25.49
CA ALA A 316 36.78 9.69 -24.18
C ALA A 316 35.65 8.65 -24.08
N PRO A 317 35.78 7.61 -23.25
CA PRO A 317 34.68 6.71 -22.93
C PRO A 317 33.46 7.47 -22.40
N PHE A 318 32.25 7.00 -22.72
CA PHE A 318 31.01 7.62 -22.24
C PHE A 318 30.96 7.73 -20.70
N ALA A 319 31.49 6.73 -19.99
CA ALA A 319 31.57 6.75 -18.52
C ALA A 319 32.38 7.95 -17.99
N ASP A 320 33.48 8.34 -18.65
CA ASP A 320 34.27 9.50 -18.26
C ASP A 320 33.54 10.81 -18.56
N PHE A 321 32.87 10.90 -19.71
CA PHE A 321 32.02 12.04 -20.03
C PHE A 321 30.88 12.19 -19.02
N TRP A 322 30.18 11.11 -18.70
CA TRP A 322 29.09 11.12 -17.72
C TRP A 322 29.58 11.58 -16.35
N ARG A 323 30.68 10.99 -15.87
CA ARG A 323 31.30 11.37 -14.60
C ARG A 323 31.65 12.85 -14.56
N ILE A 324 32.38 13.36 -15.54
CA ILE A 324 32.92 14.72 -15.52
C ILE A 324 31.84 15.77 -15.83
N ALA A 325 31.01 15.55 -16.86
CA ALA A 325 30.06 16.53 -17.36
C ALA A 325 28.71 16.51 -16.63
N VAL A 326 28.30 15.37 -16.06
CA VAL A 326 27.01 15.22 -15.39
C VAL A 326 27.20 15.04 -13.88
N ASP A 327 27.92 14.00 -13.44
CA ASP A 327 28.01 13.67 -12.01
C ASP A 327 28.77 14.73 -11.20
N GLU A 328 30.00 15.04 -11.59
CA GLU A 328 30.90 15.99 -10.91
C GLU A 328 30.56 17.46 -11.22
N SER A 329 29.61 17.72 -12.11
CA SER A 329 29.24 19.08 -12.56
C SER A 329 27.80 19.45 -12.19
N LEU A 330 26.81 18.69 -12.66
CA LEU A 330 25.38 18.98 -12.44
C LEU A 330 24.88 18.41 -11.10
N PHE A 331 25.42 17.27 -10.66
CA PHE A 331 25.08 16.64 -9.38
C PHE A 331 26.08 16.89 -8.26
N ALA A 332 27.13 17.69 -8.51
CA ALA A 332 28.14 18.03 -7.51
C ALA A 332 27.50 18.43 -6.16
N HIS A 333 28.19 18.16 -5.05
CA HIS A 333 27.66 18.43 -3.71
C HIS A 333 27.16 19.88 -3.54
N GLN A 334 27.90 20.85 -4.08
CA GLN A 334 27.59 22.28 -4.05
C GLN A 334 26.73 22.76 -5.25
N ALA A 335 26.24 21.86 -6.11
CA ALA A 335 25.36 22.23 -7.21
C ALA A 335 23.98 22.66 -6.68
N SER A 336 23.49 23.77 -7.24
CA SER A 336 22.17 24.31 -6.89
C SER A 336 21.03 23.39 -7.36
N PRO A 337 19.81 23.51 -6.81
CA PRO A 337 18.68 22.69 -7.22
C PRO A 337 18.37 22.80 -8.72
N GLU A 338 18.58 23.98 -9.30
CA GLU A 338 18.47 24.26 -10.73
C GLU A 338 19.39 23.38 -11.57
N ARG A 339 20.66 23.24 -11.16
CA ARG A 339 21.66 22.42 -11.87
C ARG A 339 21.36 20.94 -11.72
N LYS A 340 20.92 20.52 -10.53
CA LYS A 340 20.46 19.14 -10.30
C LYS A 340 19.21 18.81 -11.13
N SER A 341 18.32 19.78 -11.33
CA SER A 341 17.17 19.66 -12.25
C SER A 341 17.63 19.43 -13.70
N TRP A 342 18.62 20.19 -14.20
CA TRP A 342 19.24 19.90 -15.49
C TRP A 342 19.87 18.52 -15.54
N GLY A 343 20.57 18.11 -14.47
CA GLY A 343 21.12 16.76 -14.33
C GLY A 343 20.05 15.67 -14.51
N PHE A 344 18.89 15.81 -13.85
CA PHE A 344 17.77 14.89 -14.02
C PHE A 344 17.22 14.92 -15.45
N GLN A 345 17.07 16.09 -16.07
CA GLN A 345 16.60 16.17 -17.46
C GLN A 345 17.55 15.50 -18.44
N VAL A 346 18.87 15.66 -18.26
CA VAL A 346 19.89 14.96 -19.06
C VAL A 346 19.83 13.45 -18.81
N LEU A 347 19.67 13.01 -17.55
CA LEU A 347 19.45 11.61 -17.21
C LEU A 347 18.19 11.03 -17.86
N HIS A 348 17.07 11.75 -17.83
CA HIS A 348 15.82 11.29 -18.43
C HIS A 348 15.96 11.08 -19.93
N ARG A 349 16.57 12.03 -20.64
CA ARG A 349 16.87 11.90 -22.08
C ARG A 349 17.82 10.74 -22.37
N THR A 350 18.81 10.54 -21.50
CA THR A 350 19.79 9.46 -21.62
C THR A 350 19.14 8.09 -21.40
N LEU A 351 18.36 7.91 -20.33
CA LEU A 351 17.63 6.66 -20.05
C LEU A 351 16.72 6.26 -21.21
N GLN A 352 16.07 7.22 -21.87
CA GLN A 352 15.18 6.96 -23.00
C GLN A 352 15.89 6.45 -24.27
N ARG A 353 17.18 6.74 -24.45
CA ARG A 353 17.89 6.48 -25.72
C ARG A 353 19.13 5.59 -25.58
N ALA A 354 19.70 5.47 -24.38
CA ALA A 354 20.96 4.77 -24.15
C ALA A 354 20.82 3.25 -24.41
N PRO A 355 21.84 2.62 -25.04
CA PRO A 355 21.91 1.18 -25.19
C PRO A 355 22.16 0.49 -23.84
N ALA A 356 21.82 -0.81 -23.76
CA ALA A 356 21.89 -1.62 -22.54
C ALA A 356 23.25 -1.56 -21.82
N GLU A 357 24.34 -1.53 -22.59
CA GLU A 357 25.73 -1.50 -22.08
C GLU A 357 26.08 -0.21 -21.35
N LEU A 358 25.41 0.91 -21.67
CA LEU A 358 25.70 2.21 -21.08
C LEU A 358 24.88 2.50 -19.82
N LEU A 359 23.76 1.81 -19.62
CA LEU A 359 22.82 2.07 -18.53
C LEU A 359 23.47 1.96 -17.13
N PRO A 360 24.36 0.98 -16.83
CA PRO A 360 24.98 0.89 -15.51
C PRO A 360 25.83 2.11 -15.16
N PHE A 361 26.50 2.72 -16.14
CA PHE A 361 27.38 3.87 -15.92
C PHE A 361 26.64 5.17 -15.56
N LEU A 362 25.31 5.18 -15.69
CA LEU A 362 24.50 6.35 -15.34
C LEU A 362 24.43 6.55 -13.83
N PHE A 363 24.50 5.47 -13.04
CA PHE A 363 24.26 5.47 -11.59
C PHE A 363 25.54 5.79 -10.79
N SER A 364 26.07 6.98 -11.04
CA SER A 364 27.30 7.52 -10.44
C SER A 364 27.09 8.06 -9.01
N PRO A 365 28.17 8.29 -8.23
CA PRO A 365 28.08 8.58 -6.79
C PRO A 365 27.23 9.80 -6.43
N ASN A 366 27.44 10.94 -7.10
CA ASN A 366 26.73 12.18 -6.75
C ASN A 366 25.27 12.14 -7.21
N LEU A 367 25.01 11.53 -8.36
CA LEU A 367 23.65 11.24 -8.83
C LEU A 367 22.92 10.35 -7.82
N MET A 368 23.49 9.20 -7.45
CA MET A 368 22.84 8.25 -6.55
C MET A 368 22.54 8.87 -5.20
N ARG A 369 23.50 9.61 -4.61
CA ARG A 369 23.28 10.38 -3.39
C ARG A 369 22.13 11.39 -3.56
N THR A 370 22.11 12.14 -4.65
CA THR A 370 21.04 13.12 -4.92
C THR A 370 19.69 12.42 -5.11
N TRP A 371 19.64 11.34 -5.87
CA TRP A 371 18.42 10.63 -6.20
C TRP A 371 17.79 9.96 -4.98
N ILE A 372 18.57 9.20 -4.20
CA ILE A 372 18.11 8.58 -2.95
C ILE A 372 17.59 9.65 -1.99
N ASN A 373 18.34 10.74 -1.83
CA ASN A 373 17.92 11.86 -0.99
C ASN A 373 16.60 12.45 -1.50
N GLN A 374 16.45 12.74 -2.79
CA GLN A 374 15.23 13.37 -3.29
C GLN A 374 14.01 12.42 -3.23
N LEU A 375 14.21 11.11 -3.25
CA LEU A 375 13.13 10.12 -3.07
C LEU A 375 12.71 9.94 -1.61
N SER A 376 13.62 10.06 -0.65
CA SER A 376 13.35 9.70 0.75
C SER A 376 12.29 10.55 1.45
N VAL A 377 12.01 11.77 0.96
CA VAL A 377 11.01 12.69 1.52
C VAL A 377 10.25 13.37 0.39
N LYS A 378 8.91 13.37 0.46
CA LYS A 378 8.02 13.85 -0.62
C LYS A 378 8.08 15.36 -0.85
N ASP A 379 8.33 16.16 0.18
CA ASP A 379 8.33 17.63 0.10
C ASP A 379 9.59 18.25 -0.50
N ARG A 380 10.55 17.41 -0.92
CA ARG A 380 11.81 17.91 -1.50
C ARG A 380 11.55 18.46 -2.90
N LEU A 381 12.19 19.58 -3.21
CA LEU A 381 11.98 20.35 -4.46
C LEU A 381 12.09 19.52 -5.75
N LEU A 382 12.95 18.50 -5.79
CA LEU A 382 13.18 17.66 -6.98
C LEU A 382 12.56 16.26 -6.85
N HIS A 383 11.67 16.05 -5.87
CA HIS A 383 11.02 14.75 -5.64
C HIS A 383 10.30 14.25 -6.89
N SER A 384 9.55 15.11 -7.58
CA SER A 384 8.84 14.75 -8.82
C SER A 384 9.79 14.29 -9.95
N MET A 385 10.96 14.91 -10.09
CA MET A 385 11.99 14.52 -11.05
C MET A 385 12.67 13.21 -10.66
N ALA A 386 12.90 13.01 -9.36
CA ALA A 386 13.43 11.78 -8.80
C ALA A 386 12.46 10.61 -9.00
N GLN A 387 11.15 10.83 -8.77
CA GLN A 387 10.10 9.83 -8.98
C GLN A 387 9.95 9.47 -10.46
N LYS A 388 9.98 10.46 -11.36
CA LYS A 388 10.03 10.22 -12.81
C LYS A 388 11.24 9.39 -13.23
N THR A 389 12.36 9.50 -12.52
CA THR A 389 13.54 8.65 -12.78
C THR A 389 13.24 7.19 -12.47
N VAL A 390 12.47 6.87 -11.41
CA VAL A 390 12.05 5.49 -11.08
C VAL A 390 11.26 4.86 -12.23
N GLU A 391 10.31 5.61 -12.79
CA GLU A 391 9.51 5.18 -13.94
C GLU A 391 10.39 4.92 -15.16
N LEU A 392 11.28 5.86 -15.49
CA LEU A 392 12.17 5.75 -16.66
C LEU A 392 13.21 4.64 -16.53
N VAL A 393 13.69 4.35 -15.32
CA VAL A 393 14.57 3.20 -15.06
C VAL A 393 13.82 1.89 -15.32
N SER A 394 12.60 1.79 -14.80
CA SER A 394 11.74 0.61 -15.04
C SER A 394 11.47 0.41 -16.53
N ASP A 395 11.16 1.49 -17.26
CA ASP A 395 10.94 1.44 -18.71
C ASP A 395 12.21 1.18 -19.53
N ALA A 396 13.39 1.57 -19.02
CA ALA A 396 14.66 1.20 -19.61
C ALA A 396 14.94 -0.30 -19.50
N VAL A 397 14.63 -0.92 -18.36
CA VAL A 397 14.74 -2.37 -18.18
C VAL A 397 13.74 -3.12 -19.05
N LYS A 398 12.48 -2.68 -19.13
CA LYS A 398 11.49 -3.31 -20.03
C LYS A 398 11.94 -3.31 -21.50
N ARG A 399 12.60 -2.24 -21.94
CA ARG A 399 13.16 -2.16 -23.31
C ARG A 399 14.41 -3.02 -23.47
N ASN A 400 15.23 -3.14 -22.43
CA ASN A 400 16.49 -3.89 -22.44
C ASN A 400 16.59 -4.83 -21.22
N PRO A 401 15.90 -5.99 -21.20
CA PRO A 401 15.86 -6.87 -20.02
C PRO A 401 17.23 -7.38 -19.57
N THR A 402 18.19 -7.50 -20.51
CA THR A 402 19.56 -7.92 -20.23
C THR A 402 20.33 -6.97 -19.31
N ALA A 403 19.93 -5.69 -19.24
CA ALA A 403 20.55 -4.70 -18.36
C ALA A 403 20.03 -4.75 -16.92
N GLY A 404 18.89 -5.41 -16.66
CA GLY A 404 18.22 -5.34 -15.35
C GLY A 404 19.08 -5.83 -14.19
N VAL A 405 19.81 -6.94 -14.36
CA VAL A 405 20.75 -7.44 -13.32
C VAL A 405 21.85 -6.43 -13.07
N ALA A 406 22.50 -5.92 -14.12
CA ALA A 406 23.57 -4.92 -13.99
C ALA A 406 23.06 -3.65 -13.29
N LEU A 407 21.85 -3.21 -13.59
CA LEU A 407 21.22 -2.07 -12.93
C LEU A 407 20.95 -2.34 -11.45
N VAL A 408 20.36 -3.48 -11.10
CA VAL A 408 20.15 -3.87 -9.68
C VAL A 408 21.49 -3.88 -8.94
N THR A 409 22.56 -4.40 -9.55
CA THR A 409 23.89 -4.38 -8.91
C THR A 409 24.45 -2.98 -8.70
N GLN A 410 24.11 -1.99 -9.54
CA GLN A 410 24.51 -0.60 -9.32
C GLN A 410 23.68 0.06 -8.20
N LEU A 411 22.36 -0.21 -8.17
CA LEU A 411 21.45 0.37 -7.17
C LEU A 411 21.65 -0.18 -5.76
N LEU A 412 22.12 -1.43 -5.66
CA LEU A 412 22.43 -2.10 -4.39
C LEU A 412 23.94 -2.11 -4.06
N GLY A 413 24.78 -1.72 -5.02
CA GLY A 413 26.24 -1.77 -4.93
C GLY A 413 26.86 -0.56 -4.22
N GLU A 414 28.10 -0.24 -4.59
CA GLU A 414 28.98 0.71 -3.90
C GLU A 414 28.36 2.11 -3.69
N HIS A 415 27.65 2.63 -4.69
CA HIS A 415 27.04 3.97 -4.65
C HIS A 415 25.56 3.93 -4.26
N GLY A 416 25.02 2.73 -4.10
CA GLY A 416 23.62 2.47 -3.79
C GLY A 416 23.34 2.31 -2.31
N ARG A 417 22.22 1.66 -2.00
CA ARG A 417 21.91 1.18 -0.65
C ARG A 417 21.33 -0.21 -0.73
N GLN A 418 21.80 -1.10 0.14
CA GLN A 418 21.27 -2.46 0.27
C GLN A 418 19.76 -2.50 0.53
N ASN A 419 19.23 -1.48 1.22
CA ASN A 419 17.79 -1.31 1.50
C ASN A 419 17.19 -0.18 0.64
N PHE A 420 17.58 -0.10 -0.65
CA PHE A 420 17.19 0.99 -1.55
C PHE A 420 15.69 1.29 -1.53
N ASP A 421 14.86 0.28 -1.77
CA ASP A 421 13.39 0.41 -1.83
C ASP A 421 12.80 0.93 -0.51
N LYS A 422 13.30 0.43 0.64
CA LYS A 422 12.87 0.90 1.97
C LYS A 422 13.25 2.35 2.22
N VAL A 423 14.49 2.74 1.92
CA VAL A 423 15.01 4.11 2.18
C VAL A 423 14.36 5.13 1.24
N THR A 424 14.02 4.72 0.03
CA THR A 424 13.42 5.61 -0.98
C THR A 424 11.89 5.60 -0.96
N HIS A 425 11.28 4.72 -0.17
CA HIS A 425 9.84 4.44 -0.20
C HIS A 425 9.34 4.11 -1.62
N THR A 426 10.14 3.36 -2.38
CA THR A 426 9.81 2.90 -3.75
C THR A 426 9.84 1.38 -3.85
N LYS A 427 9.40 0.85 -5.00
CA LYS A 427 9.52 -0.57 -5.36
C LYS A 427 10.39 -0.76 -6.60
N THR A 428 11.47 0.02 -6.69
CA THR A 428 12.28 0.11 -7.89
C THR A 428 13.00 -1.23 -8.14
N ILE A 429 13.63 -1.79 -7.12
CA ILE A 429 14.34 -3.06 -7.23
C ILE A 429 13.36 -4.20 -7.48
N GLU A 430 12.26 -4.26 -6.72
CA GLU A 430 11.21 -5.26 -6.92
C GLU A 430 10.61 -5.19 -8.34
N SER A 431 10.38 -3.98 -8.87
CA SER A 431 9.87 -3.78 -10.23
C SER A 431 10.88 -4.21 -11.30
N ILE A 432 12.18 -3.99 -11.09
CA ILE A 432 13.21 -4.45 -12.02
C ILE A 432 13.26 -5.99 -12.00
N LEU A 433 13.33 -6.60 -10.82
CA LEU A 433 13.44 -8.05 -10.65
C LEU A 433 12.21 -8.79 -11.20
N SER A 434 11.00 -8.27 -11.02
CA SER A 434 9.77 -8.85 -11.57
C SER A 434 9.68 -8.79 -13.11
N SER A 435 10.46 -7.92 -13.75
CA SER A 435 10.53 -7.84 -15.22
C SER A 435 11.58 -8.79 -15.84
N LEU A 436 12.41 -9.42 -15.02
CA LEU A 436 13.43 -10.37 -15.47
C LEU A 436 12.81 -11.73 -15.81
N ASP A 437 13.40 -12.41 -16.78
CA ASP A 437 13.13 -13.81 -17.06
C ASP A 437 13.86 -14.73 -16.07
N GLU A 438 13.59 -16.04 -16.15
CA GLU A 438 14.24 -17.04 -15.29
C GLU A 438 15.78 -16.98 -15.38
N SER A 439 16.33 -16.70 -16.57
CA SER A 439 17.77 -16.55 -16.77
C SER A 439 18.34 -15.30 -16.07
N GLY A 440 17.57 -14.21 -16.02
CA GLY A 440 17.91 -12.99 -15.29
C GLY A 440 17.93 -13.21 -13.78
N ILE A 441 16.90 -13.88 -13.23
CA ILE A 441 16.85 -14.24 -11.81
C ILE A 441 18.02 -15.16 -11.42
N GLN A 442 18.34 -16.15 -12.26
CA GLN A 442 19.48 -17.04 -12.04
C GLN A 442 20.82 -16.30 -12.04
N ARG A 443 21.00 -15.32 -12.94
CA ARG A 443 22.16 -14.43 -12.92
C ARG A 443 22.24 -13.58 -11.65
N TYR A 444 21.10 -13.09 -11.16
CA TYR A 444 21.05 -12.35 -9.90
C TYR A 444 21.37 -13.24 -8.68
N LEU A 445 20.83 -14.46 -8.61
CA LEU A 445 21.22 -15.44 -7.58
C LEU A 445 22.72 -15.76 -7.63
N THR A 446 23.28 -15.89 -8.83
CA THR A 446 24.73 -16.10 -9.01
C THR A 446 25.54 -14.92 -8.45
N TYR A 447 25.08 -13.69 -8.68
CA TYR A 447 25.68 -12.51 -8.08
C TYR A 447 25.60 -12.51 -6.55
N LEU A 448 24.43 -12.83 -5.96
CA LEU A 448 24.27 -12.91 -4.50
C LEU A 448 25.19 -13.98 -3.89
N ARG A 449 25.32 -15.14 -4.55
CA ARG A 449 26.29 -16.18 -4.16
C ARG A 449 27.72 -15.64 -4.21
N GLY A 450 28.10 -14.95 -5.29
CA GLY A 450 29.41 -14.31 -5.41
C GLY A 450 29.71 -13.32 -4.29
N VAL A 451 28.71 -12.52 -3.86
CA VAL A 451 28.84 -11.60 -2.72
C VAL A 451 29.04 -12.36 -1.41
N ALA A 452 28.30 -13.45 -1.18
CA ALA A 452 28.44 -14.27 0.03
C ALA A 452 29.79 -15.02 0.12
N MET A 453 30.41 -15.30 -1.04
CA MET A 453 31.64 -16.08 -1.19
C MET A 453 32.90 -15.25 -1.47
N ALA A 454 32.78 -13.92 -1.56
CA ALA A 454 33.88 -13.04 -1.95
C ALA A 454 35.12 -13.20 -1.04
N PRO A 455 36.34 -13.28 -1.60
CA PRO A 455 37.56 -13.36 -0.81
C PRO A 455 37.85 -12.01 -0.12
N THR A 456 38.13 -12.04 1.18
CA THR A 456 38.43 -10.85 1.97
C THR A 456 39.79 -10.96 2.67
N LYS A 457 40.39 -9.81 2.97
CA LYS A 457 41.61 -9.73 3.79
C LYS A 457 41.26 -10.18 5.22
N LYS A 458 42.24 -10.76 5.92
CA LYS A 458 42.06 -11.42 7.23
C LYS A 458 41.45 -10.55 8.35
N ASP A 459 41.36 -9.23 8.18
CA ASP A 459 40.90 -8.29 9.22
C ASP A 459 39.45 -7.76 9.04
N GLU A 460 38.66 -8.30 8.10
CA GLU A 460 37.30 -7.79 7.77
C GLU A 460 36.15 -8.76 8.06
N ALA A 461 36.22 -9.56 9.14
CA ALA A 461 35.19 -10.57 9.48
C ALA A 461 33.77 -9.98 9.59
N LYS A 462 33.62 -8.78 10.18
CA LYS A 462 32.32 -8.10 10.32
C LYS A 462 31.70 -7.76 8.95
N LEU A 463 32.52 -7.32 7.99
CA LEU A 463 32.07 -7.00 6.64
C LEU A 463 31.55 -8.26 5.93
N VAL A 464 32.26 -9.38 6.07
CA VAL A 464 31.86 -10.68 5.50
C VAL A 464 30.51 -11.12 6.05
N SER A 465 30.32 -11.04 7.37
CA SER A 465 29.03 -11.39 8.00
C SER A 465 27.90 -10.50 7.48
N THR A 466 28.11 -9.18 7.35
CA THR A 466 27.11 -8.27 6.77
C THR A 466 26.78 -8.60 5.32
N GLN A 467 27.79 -8.93 4.49
CA GLN A 467 27.59 -9.34 3.10
C GLN A 467 26.80 -10.65 2.98
N ARG A 468 27.13 -11.65 3.81
CA ARG A 468 26.43 -12.94 3.85
C ARG A 468 24.99 -12.81 4.32
N GLN A 469 24.76 -12.02 5.37
CA GLN A 469 23.42 -11.70 5.85
C GLN A 469 22.60 -11.03 4.76
N TRP A 470 23.16 -10.02 4.11
CA TRP A 470 22.49 -9.32 3.02
C TRP A 470 22.14 -10.28 1.86
N ALA A 471 23.06 -11.13 1.44
CA ALA A 471 22.80 -12.11 0.36
C ALA A 471 21.67 -13.08 0.73
N ALA A 472 21.60 -13.54 1.99
CA ALA A 472 20.52 -14.39 2.46
C ALA A 472 19.17 -13.65 2.54
N ASP A 473 19.17 -12.40 3.00
CA ASP A 473 17.98 -11.55 3.05
C ASP A 473 17.41 -11.27 1.65
N GLN A 474 18.28 -10.96 0.66
CA GLN A 474 17.85 -10.78 -0.73
C GLN A 474 17.33 -12.08 -1.35
N THR A 475 17.94 -13.22 -1.04
CA THR A 475 17.46 -14.53 -1.50
C THR A 475 16.06 -14.83 -0.95
N LEU A 476 15.81 -14.54 0.34
CA LEU A 476 14.47 -14.66 0.92
C LEU A 476 13.48 -13.67 0.28
N ALA A 477 13.89 -12.43 0.01
CA ALA A 477 13.04 -11.43 -0.64
C ALA A 477 12.55 -11.88 -2.02
N LEU A 478 13.40 -12.57 -2.80
CA LEU A 478 12.99 -13.17 -4.09
C LEU A 478 11.87 -14.20 -3.92
N VAL A 479 11.97 -15.08 -2.91
CA VAL A 479 10.97 -16.13 -2.63
C VAL A 479 9.66 -15.53 -2.10
N ARG A 480 9.76 -14.45 -1.32
CA ARG A 480 8.62 -13.71 -0.76
C ARG A 480 7.82 -12.92 -1.79
N SER A 481 8.48 -12.38 -2.82
CA SER A 481 7.77 -11.56 -3.80
C SER A 481 6.77 -12.40 -4.59
N ASN A 482 5.52 -11.95 -4.58
CA ASN A 482 4.45 -12.53 -5.39
C ASN A 482 4.45 -12.02 -6.84
N LEU A 483 5.27 -11.00 -7.14
CA LEU A 483 5.39 -10.42 -8.47
C LEU A 483 6.40 -11.18 -9.35
N ILE A 484 7.32 -11.93 -8.74
CA ILE A 484 8.35 -12.69 -9.44
C ILE A 484 7.79 -14.08 -9.79
N PRO A 485 7.81 -14.49 -11.08
CA PRO A 485 7.42 -15.84 -11.47
C PRO A 485 8.26 -16.91 -10.76
N LYS A 486 7.58 -17.75 -9.97
CA LYS A 486 8.18 -18.85 -9.23
C LYS A 486 8.45 -20.03 -10.17
N SER A 487 9.72 -20.39 -10.37
CA SER A 487 10.13 -21.58 -11.12
C SER A 487 10.79 -22.59 -10.18
N GLU A 488 10.63 -23.88 -10.48
CA GLU A 488 11.26 -24.93 -9.67
C GLU A 488 12.80 -24.84 -9.67
N ALA A 489 13.41 -24.38 -10.76
CA ALA A 489 14.88 -24.35 -10.87
C ALA A 489 15.50 -23.31 -9.94
N TRP A 490 15.11 -22.04 -10.04
CA TRP A 490 15.72 -20.99 -9.21
C TRP A 490 15.33 -21.10 -7.74
N ILE A 491 14.12 -21.59 -7.42
CA ILE A 491 13.71 -21.82 -6.03
C ILE A 491 14.56 -22.92 -5.40
N ARG A 492 14.81 -24.01 -6.16
CA ARG A 492 15.72 -25.07 -5.71
C ARG A 492 17.11 -24.51 -5.44
N ASP A 493 17.66 -23.68 -6.34
CA ASP A 493 18.99 -23.09 -6.15
C ASP A 493 19.05 -22.16 -4.93
N ALA A 494 18.01 -21.37 -4.68
CA ALA A 494 17.89 -20.53 -3.49
C ALA A 494 17.86 -21.36 -2.20
N LEU A 495 17.04 -22.42 -2.17
CA LEU A 495 16.91 -23.30 -1.00
C LEU A 495 18.17 -24.16 -0.78
N VAL A 496 18.81 -24.65 -1.84
CA VAL A 496 20.09 -25.38 -1.78
C VAL A 496 21.20 -24.48 -1.27
N PHE A 497 21.23 -23.22 -1.71
CA PHE A 497 22.20 -22.25 -1.22
C PHE A 497 22.02 -21.97 0.28
N LEU A 498 20.80 -21.64 0.71
CA LEU A 498 20.52 -21.34 2.12
C LEU A 498 20.71 -22.57 3.02
N GLY A 499 20.17 -23.73 2.62
CA GLY A 499 20.27 -24.96 3.41
C GLY A 499 21.67 -25.57 3.41
N GLY A 500 22.40 -25.49 2.29
CA GLY A 500 23.75 -26.03 2.16
C GLY A 500 24.75 -25.36 3.10
N PHE A 501 24.66 -24.04 3.29
CA PHE A 501 25.50 -23.31 4.25
C PHE A 501 24.86 -23.15 5.63
N GLY A 502 23.56 -23.40 5.75
CA GLY A 502 22.85 -23.36 7.03
C GLY A 502 23.03 -24.62 7.87
N PHE A 503 23.01 -25.80 7.25
CA PHE A 503 23.03 -27.10 7.94
C PHE A 503 24.34 -27.89 7.79
N PHE A 504 25.24 -27.45 6.90
CA PHE A 504 26.46 -28.19 6.60
C PHE A 504 27.69 -27.28 6.50
N THR A 505 28.83 -27.84 6.89
CA THR A 505 30.15 -27.31 6.53
C THR A 505 30.60 -27.94 5.22
N VAL A 506 30.96 -27.11 4.24
CA VAL A 506 31.39 -27.57 2.91
C VAL A 506 32.90 -27.85 2.94
N LEU A 507 33.28 -29.12 2.85
CA LEU A 507 34.67 -29.58 2.95
C LEU A 507 35.43 -29.56 1.61
N SER A 508 34.71 -29.79 0.52
CA SER A 508 35.27 -29.82 -0.84
C SER A 508 34.21 -29.42 -1.86
N THR A 509 34.62 -29.01 -3.06
CA THR A 509 33.69 -28.67 -4.13
C THR A 509 32.83 -29.89 -4.48
N PRO A 510 31.50 -29.84 -4.28
CA PRO A 510 30.65 -30.98 -4.48
C PRO A 510 30.45 -31.26 -5.98
N GLY A 511 30.13 -32.52 -6.32
CA GLY A 511 29.72 -32.90 -7.67
C GLY A 511 28.30 -32.43 -8.02
N ALA A 512 27.86 -32.72 -9.25
CA ALA A 512 26.47 -32.50 -9.65
C ALA A 512 25.51 -33.30 -8.74
N PRO A 513 24.35 -32.74 -8.32
CA PRO A 513 23.72 -31.52 -8.83
C PRO A 513 24.09 -30.23 -8.07
N TRP A 514 24.99 -30.27 -7.09
CA TRP A 514 25.23 -29.13 -6.18
C TRP A 514 26.31 -28.16 -6.68
N SER A 515 27.21 -28.62 -7.54
CA SER A 515 28.31 -27.82 -8.11
C SER A 515 27.92 -26.46 -8.73
N PRO A 516 26.71 -26.23 -9.28
CA PRO A 516 26.32 -24.91 -9.80
C PRO A 516 25.96 -23.88 -8.72
N VAL A 517 25.73 -24.32 -7.48
CA VAL A 517 25.16 -23.51 -6.40
C VAL A 517 26.10 -23.41 -5.19
N ILE A 518 26.82 -24.49 -4.90
CA ILE A 518 27.67 -24.60 -3.72
C ILE A 518 29.14 -24.69 -4.14
N GLU A 519 29.94 -23.77 -3.62
CA GLU A 519 31.39 -23.73 -3.75
C GLU A 519 32.03 -23.66 -2.36
N VAL A 520 33.32 -23.99 -2.26
CA VAL A 520 34.05 -23.87 -1.00
C VAL A 520 34.25 -22.38 -0.69
N PRO A 521 33.74 -21.87 0.44
CA PRO A 521 33.84 -20.45 0.75
C PRO A 521 35.29 -20.08 1.10
N ALA A 522 35.72 -18.87 0.73
CA ALA A 522 37.07 -18.38 1.04
C ALA A 522 37.38 -18.34 2.55
N ALA A 523 36.35 -18.10 3.37
CA ALA A 523 36.37 -18.22 4.82
C ALA A 523 35.18 -19.07 5.28
N PRO A 524 35.29 -19.91 6.33
CA PRO A 524 34.15 -20.70 6.81
C PRO A 524 32.99 -19.80 7.29
N PHE A 525 31.79 -20.36 7.29
CA PHE A 525 30.62 -19.70 7.89
C PHE A 525 30.71 -19.85 9.42
N SER A 526 30.56 -18.75 10.15
CA SER A 526 30.45 -18.80 11.61
C SER A 526 29.11 -19.42 12.02
N GLU A 527 29.03 -19.93 13.25
CA GLU A 527 27.80 -20.51 13.80
C GLU A 527 26.61 -19.53 13.73
N GLU A 528 26.84 -18.24 14.02
CA GLU A 528 25.83 -17.17 13.87
C GLU A 528 25.30 -17.06 12.43
N MET A 529 26.19 -17.14 11.43
CA MET A 529 25.79 -17.05 10.02
C MET A 529 25.09 -18.32 9.55
N GLN A 530 25.50 -19.49 10.06
CA GLN A 530 24.80 -20.75 9.78
C GLN A 530 23.37 -20.70 10.35
N ALA A 531 23.19 -20.22 11.60
CA ALA A 531 21.87 -20.03 12.21
C ALA A 531 20.99 -19.07 11.39
N LEU A 532 21.56 -17.95 10.94
CA LEU A 532 20.86 -17.01 10.06
C LEU A 532 20.41 -17.68 8.75
N TYR A 533 21.27 -18.45 8.10
CA TYR A 533 20.95 -19.14 6.85
C TYR A 533 19.86 -20.19 7.04
N ARG A 534 19.86 -20.93 8.16
CA ARG A 534 18.75 -21.85 8.54
C ARG A 534 17.45 -21.10 8.74
N LEU A 535 17.46 -19.99 9.46
CA LEU A 535 16.28 -19.17 9.69
C LEU A 535 15.69 -18.64 8.37
N ARG A 536 16.55 -18.19 7.43
CA ARG A 536 16.11 -17.74 6.09
C ARG A 536 15.61 -18.89 5.23
N PHE A 537 16.23 -20.06 5.33
CA PHE A 537 15.77 -21.29 4.67
C PHE A 537 14.37 -21.69 5.15
N GLN A 538 14.14 -21.74 6.46
CA GLN A 538 12.85 -22.04 7.07
C GLN A 538 11.80 -21.00 6.66
N ALA A 539 12.15 -19.71 6.67
CA ALA A 539 11.26 -18.65 6.19
C ALA A 539 10.87 -18.85 4.71
N CYS A 540 11.81 -19.22 3.83
CA CYS A 540 11.48 -19.54 2.44
C CYS A 540 10.47 -20.70 2.34
N LEU A 541 10.63 -21.75 3.15
CA LEU A 541 9.68 -22.87 3.17
C LEU A 541 8.29 -22.45 3.67
N THR A 542 8.21 -21.56 4.67
CA THR A 542 6.94 -20.97 5.14
C THR A 542 6.22 -20.23 4.01
N GLU A 543 6.95 -19.45 3.19
CA GLU A 543 6.37 -18.73 2.04
C GLU A 543 5.94 -19.68 0.91
N LEU A 544 6.59 -20.84 0.81
CA LEU A 544 6.32 -21.88 -0.18
C LEU A 544 5.30 -22.93 0.31
N LYS A 545 4.63 -22.70 1.45
CA LYS A 545 3.73 -23.67 2.09
C LYS A 545 2.57 -24.20 1.22
N ASN A 546 2.18 -23.46 0.19
CA ASN A 546 1.14 -23.84 -0.77
C ASN A 546 1.72 -24.23 -2.15
N ALA A 547 3.02 -24.04 -2.36
CA ALA A 547 3.68 -24.37 -3.63
C ALA A 547 4.18 -25.81 -3.59
N GLU A 548 4.06 -26.49 -4.72
CA GLU A 548 4.55 -27.87 -4.88
C GLU A 548 5.64 -27.94 -5.95
N VAL A 549 6.54 -28.91 -5.77
CA VAL A 549 7.59 -29.31 -6.72
C VAL A 549 7.36 -30.76 -7.07
N ASN A 550 7.17 -31.07 -8.36
CA ASN A 550 6.76 -32.41 -8.81
C ASN A 550 5.52 -32.97 -8.07
N GLY A 551 4.58 -32.10 -7.71
CA GLY A 551 3.38 -32.47 -6.96
C GLY A 551 3.62 -32.82 -5.49
N ARG A 552 4.75 -32.41 -4.90
CA ARG A 552 5.10 -32.58 -3.47
C ARG A 552 5.40 -31.24 -2.81
N PRO A 553 5.08 -31.07 -1.51
CA PRO A 553 5.52 -29.90 -0.74
C PRO A 553 7.04 -29.70 -0.80
N TRP A 554 7.48 -28.44 -0.96
CA TRP A 554 8.90 -28.07 -1.01
C TRP A 554 9.72 -28.58 0.18
N ILE A 555 9.14 -28.59 1.37
CA ILE A 555 9.78 -29.07 2.58
C ILE A 555 10.23 -30.54 2.46
N LEU A 556 9.38 -31.41 1.90
CA LEU A 556 9.72 -32.82 1.70
C LEU A 556 10.84 -33.00 0.68
N GLU A 557 10.80 -32.24 -0.41
CA GLU A 557 11.84 -32.25 -1.43
C GLU A 557 13.19 -31.78 -0.87
N MET A 558 13.20 -30.72 -0.05
CA MET A 558 14.44 -30.22 0.55
C MET A 558 14.98 -31.15 1.63
N THR A 559 14.10 -31.79 2.40
CA THR A 559 14.49 -32.88 3.31
C THR A 559 15.20 -34.01 2.57
N ASP A 560 14.70 -34.44 1.40
CA ASP A 560 15.35 -35.46 0.57
C ASP A 560 16.72 -34.97 0.04
N VAL A 561 16.83 -33.69 -0.33
CA VAL A 561 18.10 -33.07 -0.74
C VAL A 561 19.11 -33.06 0.41
N MET A 562 18.71 -32.66 1.61
CA MET A 562 19.57 -32.65 2.81
C MET A 562 20.01 -34.06 3.20
N SER A 563 19.13 -35.06 3.11
CA SER A 563 19.51 -36.46 3.35
C SER A 563 20.56 -36.98 2.35
N LYS A 564 20.54 -36.48 1.10
CA LYS A 564 21.58 -36.79 0.10
C LYS A 564 22.89 -36.04 0.39
N MET A 565 22.82 -34.78 0.83
CA MET A 565 24.00 -34.01 1.24
C MET A 565 24.70 -34.67 2.43
N ASN A 566 23.96 -35.10 3.45
CA ASN A 566 24.52 -35.75 4.64
C ASN A 566 25.28 -37.06 4.34
N LYS A 567 25.03 -37.70 3.20
CA LYS A 567 25.72 -38.93 2.76
C LYS A 567 26.92 -38.65 1.84
N SER A 568 27.08 -37.42 1.39
CA SER A 568 28.13 -37.03 0.46
C SER A 568 29.39 -36.63 1.23
N PRO A 569 30.59 -37.05 0.78
CA PRO A 569 31.84 -36.72 1.47
C PRO A 569 32.21 -35.22 1.40
N SER A 570 31.50 -34.44 0.58
CA SER A 570 31.74 -33.00 0.43
C SER A 570 31.10 -32.15 1.52
N PHE A 571 30.20 -32.72 2.32
CA PHE A 571 29.45 -32.01 3.34
C PHE A 571 29.63 -32.69 4.70
N GLU A 572 29.83 -31.89 5.74
CA GLU A 572 29.82 -32.33 7.13
C GLU A 572 28.63 -31.68 7.84
N SER A 573 27.79 -32.51 8.47
CA SER A 573 26.65 -32.02 9.25
C SER A 573 27.14 -31.23 10.46
N ILE A 574 26.52 -30.08 10.73
CA ILE A 574 26.82 -29.29 11.93
C ILE A 574 26.03 -29.78 13.16
N ALA A 575 25.10 -30.71 12.98
CA ALA A 575 24.27 -31.22 14.07
C ALA A 575 25.15 -31.95 15.09
N LEU A 576 24.88 -31.72 16.37
CA LEU A 576 25.48 -32.48 17.46
C LEU A 576 25.11 -33.97 17.34
N PRO A 577 25.90 -34.91 17.91
CA PRO A 577 25.61 -36.34 17.81
C PRO A 577 24.20 -36.74 18.25
N VAL A 578 23.67 -36.10 19.31
CA VAL A 578 22.30 -36.33 19.79
C VAL A 578 21.26 -35.84 18.79
N ALA A 579 21.39 -34.60 18.30
CA ALA A 579 20.57 -34.05 17.23
C ALA A 579 20.59 -34.93 15.97
N GLN A 580 21.77 -35.42 15.57
CA GLN A 580 21.92 -36.28 14.39
C GLN A 580 21.21 -37.62 14.57
N ALA A 581 21.26 -38.23 15.76
CA ALA A 581 20.53 -39.46 16.06
C ALA A 581 19.00 -39.24 15.98
N ARG A 582 18.49 -38.12 16.51
CA ARG A 582 17.07 -37.74 16.39
C ARG A 582 16.66 -37.51 14.93
N VAL A 583 17.48 -36.80 14.16
CA VAL A 583 17.27 -36.58 12.71
C VAL A 583 17.21 -37.92 11.96
N ASP A 584 18.10 -38.86 12.27
CA ASP A 584 18.11 -40.18 11.64
C ASP A 584 16.82 -40.96 11.95
N THR A 585 16.35 -40.91 13.20
CA THR A 585 15.06 -41.50 13.64
C THR A 585 13.88 -40.88 12.89
N ALA A 586 13.81 -39.55 12.83
CA ALA A 586 12.78 -38.82 12.08
C ALA A 586 12.79 -39.22 10.59
N SER A 587 13.98 -39.32 9.98
CA SER A 587 14.15 -39.70 8.58
C SER A 587 13.67 -41.13 8.29
N ALA A 588 13.89 -42.07 9.23
CA ALA A 588 13.45 -43.45 9.11
C ALA A 588 11.91 -43.56 9.21
N THR A 589 11.31 -42.80 10.12
CA THR A 589 9.85 -42.70 10.29
C THR A 589 9.21 -42.08 9.05
N LEU A 590 9.76 -40.97 8.54
CA LEU A 590 9.29 -40.30 7.33
C LEU A 590 9.29 -41.26 6.12
N ARG A 591 10.36 -42.03 5.90
CA ARG A 591 10.42 -43.03 4.82
C ARG A 591 9.40 -44.16 4.99
N SER A 592 9.11 -44.55 6.23
CA SER A 592 8.11 -45.58 6.53
C SER A 592 6.69 -45.07 6.24
N LEU A 593 6.43 -43.80 6.58
CA LEU A 593 5.18 -43.11 6.33
C LEU A 593 4.94 -42.88 4.82
N GLN A 594 5.97 -42.47 4.07
CA GLN A 594 5.93 -42.37 2.61
C GLN A 594 5.59 -43.71 1.93
N LYS A 595 6.13 -44.82 2.44
CA LYS A 595 5.74 -46.16 1.96
C LYS A 595 4.28 -46.47 2.28
N ALA A 596 3.78 -46.10 3.45
CA ALA A 596 2.37 -46.27 3.80
C ALA A 596 1.45 -45.44 2.88
N ALA A 597 1.83 -44.18 2.59
CA ALA A 597 1.10 -43.31 1.66
C ALA A 597 0.88 -43.94 0.28
N THR A 598 1.90 -44.63 -0.26
CA THR A 598 1.81 -45.31 -1.57
C THR A 598 0.91 -46.54 -1.56
N LYS A 599 0.71 -47.18 -0.39
CA LYS A 599 -0.09 -48.40 -0.25
C LYS A 599 -1.57 -48.12 -0.01
N THR A 600 -1.89 -47.00 0.64
CA THR A 600 -3.26 -46.60 0.95
C THR A 600 -4.00 -46.16 -0.31
N SER A 601 -5.23 -46.66 -0.54
CA SER A 601 -6.09 -46.22 -1.64
C SER A 601 -7.05 -45.07 -1.27
N ASP A 602 -7.27 -44.84 0.03
CA ASP A 602 -8.14 -43.80 0.55
C ASP A 602 -7.49 -42.41 0.41
N ALA A 603 -8.21 -41.50 -0.25
CA ALA A 603 -7.77 -40.14 -0.51
C ALA A 603 -7.67 -39.30 0.77
N ASP A 604 -8.59 -39.46 1.73
CA ASP A 604 -8.57 -38.71 3.00
C ASP A 604 -7.35 -39.11 3.85
N GLN A 605 -7.13 -40.42 3.95
CA GLN A 605 -5.95 -40.97 4.63
C GLN A 605 -4.65 -40.52 3.99
N ARG A 606 -4.57 -40.42 2.64
CA ARG A 606 -3.37 -39.89 1.96
C ARG A 606 -3.10 -38.42 2.31
N ILE A 607 -4.14 -37.60 2.41
CA ILE A 607 -4.00 -36.19 2.79
C ILE A 607 -3.50 -36.08 4.23
N LYS A 608 -4.07 -36.85 5.15
CA LYS A 608 -3.65 -36.93 6.56
C LYS A 608 -2.21 -37.43 6.72
N ILE A 609 -1.82 -38.46 5.96
CA ILE A 609 -0.44 -38.94 5.90
C ILE A 609 0.50 -37.85 5.41
N ARG A 610 0.19 -37.17 4.30
CA ARG A 610 1.02 -36.07 3.76
C ARG A 610 1.17 -34.90 4.73
N ALA A 611 0.13 -34.57 5.49
CA ALA A 611 0.21 -33.55 6.54
C ALA A 611 1.22 -33.96 7.63
N LEU A 612 1.17 -35.22 8.08
CA LEU A 612 2.11 -35.73 9.08
C LEU A 612 3.54 -35.86 8.53
N GLU A 613 3.73 -36.25 7.26
CA GLU A 613 5.03 -36.21 6.57
C GLU A 613 5.64 -34.80 6.62
N THR A 614 4.81 -33.78 6.36
CA THR A 614 5.21 -32.36 6.37
C THR A 614 5.60 -31.93 7.79
N LEU A 615 4.86 -32.36 8.81
CA LEU A 615 5.17 -32.08 10.22
C LEU A 615 6.50 -32.70 10.65
N ILE A 616 6.71 -33.99 10.34
CA ILE A 616 7.96 -34.70 10.66
C ILE A 616 9.13 -34.03 9.95
N ALA A 617 8.97 -33.68 8.68
CA ALA A 617 10.01 -32.97 7.95
C ALA A 617 10.33 -31.60 8.57
N ALA A 618 9.32 -30.85 9.03
CA ALA A 618 9.53 -29.56 9.69
C ALA A 618 10.26 -29.68 11.03
N VAL A 619 9.83 -30.61 11.89
CA VAL A 619 10.51 -30.85 13.17
C VAL A 619 11.94 -31.31 12.93
N MET A 620 12.15 -32.23 11.99
CA MET A 620 13.49 -32.72 11.66
C MET A 620 14.44 -31.59 11.22
N LEU A 621 13.95 -30.55 10.55
CA LEU A 621 14.77 -29.39 10.16
C LEU A 621 15.14 -28.50 11.34
N VAL A 622 14.30 -28.42 12.37
CA VAL A 622 14.58 -27.65 13.59
C VAL A 622 15.50 -28.45 14.52
N THR A 623 15.35 -29.78 14.56
CA THR A 623 16.17 -30.69 15.37
C THR A 623 17.69 -30.59 15.10
N TYR A 624 18.11 -30.05 13.95
CA TYR A 624 19.54 -29.76 13.71
C TYR A 624 20.14 -28.77 14.71
N GLU A 625 19.30 -27.98 15.38
CA GLU A 625 19.69 -26.99 16.40
C GLU A 625 19.63 -27.57 17.82
N ASP A 626 19.14 -28.80 17.99
CA ASP A 626 18.98 -29.43 19.30
C ASP A 626 20.34 -29.61 19.99
N THR A 627 20.36 -29.25 21.27
CA THR A 627 21.40 -29.60 22.24
C THR A 627 20.97 -30.81 23.08
N ASP A 628 21.86 -31.31 23.92
CA ASP A 628 21.55 -32.41 24.85
C ASP A 628 20.43 -32.05 25.84
N GLU A 629 20.20 -30.76 26.08
CA GLU A 629 19.14 -30.22 26.96
C GLU A 629 17.82 -29.97 26.21
N SER A 630 17.83 -30.03 24.88
CA SER A 630 16.64 -29.76 24.07
C SER A 630 15.63 -30.90 24.16
N PRO A 631 14.32 -30.61 24.27
CA PRO A 631 13.30 -31.64 24.43
C PRO A 631 13.13 -32.45 23.14
N ASP A 632 12.97 -33.77 23.27
CA ASP A 632 12.88 -34.67 22.11
C ASP A 632 11.49 -34.66 21.47
N MET A 633 11.31 -33.77 20.51
CA MET A 633 10.06 -33.67 19.74
C MET A 633 9.90 -34.79 18.70
N VAL A 634 10.97 -35.50 18.36
CA VAL A 634 10.95 -36.55 17.33
C VAL A 634 10.27 -37.80 17.87
N ASP A 635 10.59 -38.21 19.10
CA ASP A 635 10.03 -39.41 19.71
C ASP A 635 8.50 -39.34 19.84
N ALA A 636 7.96 -38.21 20.29
CA ALA A 636 6.52 -38.00 20.38
C ALA A 636 5.83 -38.10 18.99
N LEU A 637 6.43 -37.51 17.96
CA LEU A 637 5.94 -37.62 16.58
C LEU A 637 5.99 -39.05 16.04
N VAL A 638 7.06 -39.79 16.38
CA VAL A 638 7.23 -41.19 15.98
C VAL A 638 6.09 -42.03 16.58
N ASP A 639 5.74 -41.80 17.84
CA ASP A 639 4.69 -42.55 18.52
C ASP A 639 3.29 -42.20 18.02
N VAL A 640 2.99 -40.92 17.77
CA VAL A 640 1.77 -40.50 17.06
C VAL A 640 1.67 -41.18 15.69
N THR A 641 2.77 -41.20 14.93
CA THR A 641 2.80 -41.82 13.60
C THR A 641 2.56 -43.32 13.66
N LYS A 642 3.14 -44.01 14.65
CA LYS A 642 2.91 -45.43 14.87
C LYS A 642 1.45 -45.72 15.19
N LEU A 643 0.85 -44.98 16.13
CA LEU A 643 -0.53 -45.18 16.56
C LEU A 643 -1.54 -44.91 15.44
N LEU A 644 -1.32 -43.86 14.63
CA LEU A 644 -2.24 -43.49 13.56
C LEU A 644 -2.13 -44.38 12.32
N PHE A 645 -0.92 -44.76 11.90
CA PHE A 645 -0.72 -45.34 10.56
C PHE A 645 0.11 -46.62 10.48
N LEU A 646 0.99 -46.92 11.45
CA LEU A 646 1.94 -48.04 11.31
C LEU A 646 1.57 -49.27 12.14
N ASP A 647 0.92 -49.12 13.30
CA ASP A 647 0.65 -50.22 14.22
C ASP A 647 -0.78 -50.21 14.79
N THR A 648 -1.74 -50.47 13.91
CA THR A 648 -3.20 -50.49 14.20
C THR A 648 -3.64 -51.50 15.27
N LYS A 649 -2.76 -52.41 15.70
CA LYS A 649 -3.04 -53.37 16.79
C LYS A 649 -2.82 -52.77 18.19
N ARG A 650 -1.92 -51.79 18.34
CA ARG A 650 -1.60 -51.15 19.62
C ARG A 650 -2.63 -50.09 20.02
N ALA A 651 -3.27 -49.47 19.02
CA ALA A 651 -4.34 -48.48 19.18
C ALA A 651 -5.61 -48.98 19.91
N LYS A 652 -5.74 -50.29 20.20
CA LYS A 652 -6.85 -50.84 21.01
C LYS A 652 -6.54 -50.97 22.50
N THR A 653 -5.31 -50.70 22.94
CA THR A 653 -4.81 -51.10 24.27
C THR A 653 -4.35 -49.93 25.14
N GLU A 654 -4.03 -48.76 24.56
CA GLU A 654 -3.61 -47.56 25.32
C GLU A 654 -4.80 -46.64 25.63
N SER A 655 -4.79 -46.02 26.82
CA SER A 655 -5.90 -45.20 27.35
C SER A 655 -5.92 -43.78 26.80
N ILE A 656 -4.88 -43.34 26.09
CA ILE A 656 -4.78 -42.03 25.45
C ILE A 656 -5.11 -42.20 23.97
N GLY A 657 -6.10 -41.46 23.47
CA GLY A 657 -6.45 -41.50 22.06
C GLY A 657 -5.35 -40.87 21.20
N ALA A 658 -5.19 -41.38 19.98
CA ALA A 658 -4.13 -40.93 19.07
C ALA A 658 -4.27 -39.45 18.66
N MET A 659 -5.46 -38.86 18.83
CA MET A 659 -5.72 -37.44 18.51
C MET A 659 -5.23 -36.53 19.64
N GLU A 660 -5.41 -36.94 20.90
CA GLU A 660 -4.95 -36.22 22.08
C GLU A 660 -3.42 -36.13 22.07
N LEU A 661 -2.73 -37.23 21.77
CA LEU A 661 -1.27 -37.24 21.62
C LEU A 661 -0.79 -36.37 20.44
N LEU A 662 -1.56 -36.30 19.33
CA LEU A 662 -1.25 -35.36 18.26
C LEU A 662 -1.42 -33.92 18.73
N MET A 663 -2.42 -33.60 19.56
CA MET A 663 -2.61 -32.26 20.11
C MET A 663 -1.47 -31.90 21.06
N ASP A 664 -1.03 -32.80 21.94
CA ASP A 664 0.17 -32.61 22.78
C ASP A 664 1.37 -32.18 21.96
N VAL A 665 1.63 -32.90 20.88
CA VAL A 665 2.74 -32.58 19.98
C VAL A 665 2.54 -31.21 19.33
N LEU A 666 1.35 -30.90 18.82
CA LEU A 666 1.11 -29.58 18.21
C LEU A 666 1.23 -28.44 19.23
N ILE A 667 0.76 -28.64 20.46
CA ILE A 667 0.87 -27.67 21.56
C ILE A 667 2.35 -27.45 21.91
N GLY A 668 3.12 -28.52 22.13
CA GLY A 668 4.55 -28.42 22.39
C GLY A 668 5.32 -27.73 21.27
N LEU A 669 4.93 -27.93 20.00
CA LEU A 669 5.51 -27.19 18.87
C LEU A 669 5.11 -25.71 18.84
N LEU A 670 3.94 -25.34 19.38
CA LEU A 670 3.50 -23.96 19.50
C LEU A 670 4.14 -23.24 20.69
N GLU A 671 4.53 -23.94 21.76
CA GLU A 671 5.32 -23.38 22.86
C GLU A 671 6.67 -22.87 22.37
N LEU A 672 7.29 -23.57 21.41
CA LEU A 672 8.53 -23.13 20.77
C LEU A 672 8.35 -21.77 20.06
N SER A 673 9.36 -20.91 20.16
CA SER A 673 9.41 -19.58 19.53
C SER A 673 9.68 -19.61 18.01
N SER A 674 9.12 -20.62 17.30
CA SER A 674 9.33 -20.83 15.86
C SER A 674 8.11 -20.49 15.02
N SER A 675 8.22 -19.42 14.21
CA SER A 675 7.17 -19.05 13.24
C SER A 675 6.97 -20.10 12.13
N PHE A 676 8.03 -20.83 11.79
CA PHE A 676 8.00 -21.94 10.84
C PHE A 676 7.17 -23.10 11.39
N LEU A 677 7.47 -23.58 12.61
CA LEU A 677 6.72 -24.66 13.24
C LEU A 677 5.26 -24.28 13.48
N ARG A 678 4.97 -23.06 13.95
CA ARG A 678 3.60 -22.56 14.09
C ARG A 678 2.80 -22.66 12.79
N THR A 679 3.41 -22.28 11.67
CA THR A 679 2.74 -22.33 10.37
C THR A 679 2.43 -23.77 9.96
N ILE A 680 3.39 -24.68 10.10
CA ILE A 680 3.20 -26.08 9.75
C ILE A 680 2.20 -26.76 10.70
N ALA A 681 2.32 -26.54 12.02
CA ALA A 681 1.39 -27.04 13.03
C ALA A 681 -0.06 -26.62 12.72
N SER A 682 -0.27 -25.35 12.33
CA SER A 682 -1.59 -24.84 11.92
C SER A 682 -2.12 -25.52 10.66
N GLN A 683 -1.27 -25.78 9.66
CA GLN A 683 -1.67 -26.51 8.45
C GLN A 683 -2.06 -27.97 8.75
N VAL A 684 -1.31 -28.62 9.63
CA VAL A 684 -1.60 -29.99 10.05
C VAL A 684 -2.90 -30.03 10.86
N PHE A 685 -3.07 -29.12 11.81
CA PHE A 685 -4.31 -28.98 12.58
C PHE A 685 -5.53 -28.81 11.66
N ALA A 686 -5.45 -27.94 10.65
CA ALA A 686 -6.54 -27.74 9.69
C ALA A 686 -6.96 -29.05 9.00
N VAL A 687 -6.00 -29.89 8.58
CA VAL A 687 -6.26 -31.20 7.97
C VAL A 687 -6.93 -32.18 8.94
N TYR A 688 -6.50 -32.17 10.20
CA TYR A 688 -7.02 -33.08 11.23
C TYR A 688 -8.25 -32.55 11.98
N SER A 689 -8.69 -31.32 11.71
CA SER A 689 -9.83 -30.66 12.37
C SER A 689 -11.11 -31.49 12.36
N SER A 690 -11.38 -32.21 11.28
CA SER A 690 -12.57 -33.09 11.14
C SER A 690 -12.53 -34.33 12.04
N SER A 691 -11.35 -34.69 12.55
CA SER A 691 -11.12 -35.86 13.39
C SER A 691 -11.03 -35.51 14.89
N MET A 692 -11.28 -34.25 15.25
CA MET A 692 -11.29 -33.82 16.65
C MET A 692 -12.43 -34.45 17.45
N THR A 693 -12.08 -34.91 18.64
CA THR A 693 -12.98 -35.41 19.67
C THR A 693 -13.30 -34.31 20.68
N ALA A 694 -14.34 -34.56 21.48
CA ALA A 694 -14.66 -33.78 22.67
C ALA A 694 -13.42 -33.58 23.58
N GLN A 695 -12.72 -34.67 23.90
CA GLN A 695 -11.53 -34.67 24.76
C GLN A 695 -10.36 -33.88 24.14
N SER A 696 -10.13 -34.01 22.83
CA SER A 696 -9.06 -33.25 22.17
C SER A 696 -9.30 -31.74 22.12
N LEU A 697 -10.56 -31.29 22.16
CA LEU A 697 -10.89 -29.86 22.27
C LEU A 697 -10.74 -29.38 23.71
N ASP A 698 -11.20 -30.16 24.68
CA ASP A 698 -11.02 -29.87 26.11
C ASP A 698 -9.52 -29.71 26.42
N HIS A 699 -8.67 -30.56 25.83
CA HIS A 699 -7.21 -30.47 25.96
C HIS A 699 -6.64 -29.12 25.47
N LEU A 700 -7.18 -28.54 24.38
CA LEU A 700 -6.77 -27.20 23.92
C LEU A 700 -7.32 -26.10 24.83
N ILE A 701 -8.50 -26.30 25.41
CA ILE A 701 -9.11 -25.35 26.37
C ILE A 701 -8.32 -25.33 27.68
N ASP A 702 -7.87 -26.48 28.16
CA ASP A 702 -7.13 -26.61 29.41
C ASP A 702 -5.81 -25.83 29.40
N GLN A 703 -5.24 -25.58 28.21
CA GLN A 703 -4.04 -24.74 28.03
C GLN A 703 -4.23 -23.28 28.47
N PHE A 704 -5.47 -22.83 28.66
CA PHE A 704 -5.77 -21.48 29.14
C PHE A 704 -5.85 -21.36 30.67
N GLY A 705 -5.68 -22.46 31.42
CA GLY A 705 -5.67 -22.41 32.89
C GLY A 705 -7.01 -22.08 33.55
N LEU A 706 -8.12 -22.16 32.82
CA LEU A 706 -9.47 -21.78 33.30
C LEU A 706 -10.03 -22.70 34.41
N ASN A 707 -9.40 -23.84 34.67
CA ASN A 707 -9.85 -24.84 35.65
C ASN A 707 -9.20 -24.67 37.04
N VAL A 708 -8.37 -23.64 37.25
CA VAL A 708 -7.86 -23.28 38.59
C VAL A 708 -8.95 -22.48 39.30
N GLY A 709 -9.45 -23.04 40.41
CA GLY A 709 -10.78 -22.78 40.95
C GLY A 709 -11.04 -21.37 41.48
N ASN A 710 -12.29 -20.97 41.29
CA ASN A 710 -13.08 -19.94 41.96
C ASN A 710 -13.25 -20.20 43.48
N GLU A 711 -12.17 -20.52 44.22
CA GLU A 711 -12.27 -20.84 45.66
C GLU A 711 -11.84 -19.71 46.62
N ASP A 712 -11.33 -18.56 46.13
CA ASP A 712 -10.83 -17.47 47.00
C ASP A 712 -11.45 -16.07 46.74
N GLU A 713 -12.54 -15.92 45.97
CA GLU A 713 -13.18 -14.61 45.70
C GLU A 713 -14.39 -14.29 46.61
N ASP A 714 -14.36 -14.69 47.89
CA ASP A 714 -15.40 -14.34 48.88
C ASP A 714 -14.79 -13.59 50.08
N GLU A 715 -13.98 -12.55 49.85
CA GLU A 715 -13.63 -11.54 50.86
C GLU A 715 -13.04 -10.33 50.11
N ASP A 716 -13.89 -9.37 49.71
CA ASP A 716 -13.59 -7.92 49.57
C ASP A 716 -14.77 -7.17 48.91
N GLU A 717 -15.91 -7.10 49.62
CA GLU A 717 -16.97 -6.11 49.34
C GLU A 717 -16.76 -4.88 50.24
N GLU A 718 -15.83 -3.98 49.92
CA GLU A 718 -15.88 -2.58 50.37
C GLU A 718 -15.37 -1.61 49.28
N GLN A 719 -16.21 -1.36 48.26
CA GLN A 719 -16.08 -0.14 47.44
C GLN A 719 -16.91 0.96 48.09
N MET A 720 -16.26 1.92 48.73
CA MET A 720 -16.85 3.21 49.05
C MET A 720 -16.79 4.12 47.82
N ASP A 721 -17.96 4.66 47.48
CA ASP A 721 -18.17 5.80 46.58
C ASP A 721 -17.24 6.98 46.93
N GLU A 722 -16.50 7.50 45.96
CA GLU A 722 -16.15 8.91 45.93
C GLU A 722 -16.55 9.54 44.59
N ASP A 723 -17.44 10.51 44.76
CA ASP A 723 -18.17 11.37 43.84
C ASP A 723 -17.49 11.77 42.52
N GLN A 724 -18.23 11.54 41.44
CA GLN A 724 -18.08 12.20 40.14
C GLN A 724 -18.50 13.68 40.27
N GLU A 725 -17.57 14.61 40.09
CA GLU A 725 -17.91 15.95 39.59
C GLU A 725 -17.93 15.91 38.05
N GLU A 726 -19.13 16.10 37.52
CA GLU A 726 -19.40 16.44 36.12
C GLU A 726 -18.75 17.78 35.79
N ASP A 727 -17.95 17.85 34.73
CA ASP A 727 -17.84 19.08 33.94
C ASP A 727 -17.95 18.74 32.45
N ASP A 728 -19.08 19.17 31.88
CA ASP A 728 -19.41 19.15 30.47
C ASP A 728 -18.63 20.26 29.74
N GLU A 729 -17.66 19.93 28.89
CA GLU A 729 -17.33 20.78 27.73
C GLU A 729 -17.20 19.94 26.46
N GLU A 730 -18.25 20.01 25.62
CA GLU A 730 -18.20 19.68 24.21
C GLU A 730 -17.31 20.69 23.47
N GLU A 731 -16.15 20.28 22.95
CA GLU A 731 -15.58 20.89 21.72
C GLU A 731 -14.85 19.86 20.82
N ASN A 732 -15.40 19.74 19.60
CA ASN A 732 -14.82 19.31 18.31
C ASN A 732 -13.62 18.35 18.26
N ILE A 733 -13.89 17.20 17.64
CA ILE A 733 -12.94 16.25 17.05
C ILE A 733 -12.30 16.88 15.80
N ASP A 734 -10.99 17.12 15.83
CA ASP A 734 -10.12 16.99 14.65
C ASP A 734 -9.02 15.99 15.00
N GLU A 735 -8.94 14.95 14.17
CA GLU A 735 -8.02 13.80 14.23
C GLU A 735 -6.61 14.24 13.82
N ASP A 736 -5.59 13.95 14.66
CA ASP A 736 -4.23 13.52 14.30
C ASP A 736 -3.31 13.64 15.54
N ASP A 737 -2.80 12.51 16.06
CA ASP A 737 -1.52 12.33 16.81
C ASP A 737 -1.46 10.85 17.28
N GLU A 738 -0.69 9.98 16.62
CA GLU A 738 0.69 9.57 16.96
C GLU A 738 0.81 8.92 18.36
N ASP A 739 0.49 7.60 18.40
CA ASP A 739 0.64 6.72 19.55
C ASP A 739 2.12 6.54 19.97
N GLU A 740 2.54 7.19 21.06
CA GLU A 740 3.65 6.77 21.94
C GLU A 740 3.13 6.71 23.39
N ASP A 741 2.45 5.62 23.74
CA ASP A 741 1.98 5.37 25.12
C ASP A 741 3.09 4.68 25.94
N GLU A 742 3.78 5.46 26.78
CA GLU A 742 4.44 4.99 28.01
C GLU A 742 3.50 5.27 29.19
N GLU A 743 2.74 4.27 29.65
CA GLU A 743 1.97 4.35 30.89
C GLU A 743 2.85 3.97 32.09
N GLU A 744 3.12 4.95 32.97
CA GLU A 744 3.57 4.71 34.35
C GLU A 744 2.34 4.60 35.26
N GLY A 745 2.10 3.39 35.79
CA GLY A 745 1.08 3.10 36.79
C GLY A 745 1.61 3.28 38.21
N ASP A 746 0.75 3.88 39.05
CA ASP A 746 0.92 4.17 40.48
C ASP A 746 0.90 2.88 41.32
N ASP A 747 1.85 2.72 42.25
CA ASP A 747 2.10 1.51 43.03
C ASP A 747 1.21 1.44 44.30
N GLN A 748 0.56 0.29 44.51
CA GLN A 748 0.08 -0.17 45.83
C GLN A 748 0.97 -1.34 46.27
N ASP A 749 1.70 -1.15 47.37
CA ASP A 749 2.60 -2.14 47.97
C ASP A 749 1.82 -3.15 48.84
N ASP A 750 1.82 -4.42 48.41
CA ASP A 750 1.47 -5.57 49.23
C ASP A 750 2.72 -6.12 49.96
N GLU A 751 2.68 -6.22 51.28
CA GLU A 751 3.76 -6.76 52.13
C GLU A 751 4.03 -8.26 51.84
N ALA A 752 5.09 -8.55 51.07
CA ALA A 752 5.61 -9.91 50.87
C ALA A 752 6.83 -10.23 51.77
N GLU A 753 6.91 -11.49 52.23
CA GLU A 753 8.00 -12.03 53.06
C GLU A 753 9.40 -11.79 52.46
N VAL A 754 10.32 -11.28 53.29
CA VAL A 754 11.66 -10.82 52.88
C VAL A 754 12.62 -11.96 52.55
N ASP A 755 13.15 -11.95 51.32
CA ASP A 755 14.13 -12.87 50.71
C ASP A 755 15.44 -13.05 51.56
N PRO A 756 15.88 -14.29 51.87
CA PRO A 756 17.12 -14.56 52.59
C PRO A 756 18.40 -14.01 51.90
N VAL A 757 18.40 -13.91 50.58
CA VAL A 757 19.53 -13.36 49.81
C VAL A 757 19.59 -11.84 49.94
N LEU A 758 18.42 -11.18 50.01
CA LEU A 758 18.32 -9.75 50.29
C LEU A 758 18.81 -9.44 51.71
N ARG A 759 18.45 -10.25 52.71
CA ARG A 759 19.01 -10.15 54.07
C ARG A 759 20.53 -10.27 54.08
N SER A 760 21.10 -11.23 53.35
CA SER A 760 22.56 -11.39 53.27
C SER A 760 23.27 -10.20 52.64
N ARG A 761 22.68 -9.56 51.61
CA ARG A 761 23.25 -8.37 50.95
C ARG A 761 23.09 -7.10 51.80
N ILE A 762 21.98 -6.97 52.52
CA ILE A 762 21.79 -5.91 53.52
C ILE A 762 22.82 -6.06 54.64
N GLU A 763 23.01 -7.27 55.19
CA GLU A 763 24.03 -7.55 56.20
C GLU A 763 25.47 -7.26 55.71
N GLU A 764 25.76 -7.53 54.45
CA GLU A 764 27.06 -7.20 53.83
C GLU A 764 27.23 -5.68 53.68
N ALA A 765 26.18 -4.95 53.29
CA ALA A 765 26.18 -3.48 53.24
C ALA A 765 26.37 -2.84 54.64
N PHE A 766 25.78 -3.43 55.70
CA PHE A 766 26.03 -3.01 57.09
C PHE A 766 27.47 -3.31 57.54
N ARG A 767 28.06 -4.42 57.08
CA ARG A 767 29.42 -4.83 57.44
C ARG A 767 30.49 -3.98 56.74
N ASP A 768 30.30 -3.65 55.48
CA ASP A 768 31.18 -2.76 54.71
C ASP A 768 31.14 -1.30 55.20
N SER A 769 30.07 -0.91 55.91
CA SER A 769 29.90 0.42 56.50
C SER A 769 30.53 0.57 57.90
N GLY A 770 31.12 -0.49 58.45
CA GLY A 770 31.98 -0.42 59.64
C GLY A 770 31.27 -0.39 61.01
N MET A 771 30.00 -0.79 61.12
CA MET A 771 29.20 -0.70 62.37
C MET A 771 29.06 -2.00 63.17
N ALA A 772 30.03 -2.92 63.09
CA ALA A 772 29.96 -4.18 63.84
C ALA A 772 31.24 -4.46 64.63
N GLU A 773 31.55 -3.65 65.64
CA GLU A 773 32.37 -4.07 66.79
C GLU A 773 31.88 -3.38 68.07
N GLY A 774 31.56 -4.16 69.11
CA GLY A 774 31.24 -3.67 70.44
C GLY A 774 30.49 -4.67 71.32
N ASP A 775 31.18 -5.72 71.77
CA ASP A 775 30.75 -6.66 72.82
C ASP A 775 30.69 -6.01 74.21
N GLU A 776 29.70 -6.45 75.01
CA GLU A 776 29.60 -6.64 76.47
C GLU A 776 30.08 -5.58 77.51
N GLU A 777 29.19 -5.37 78.50
CA GLU A 777 29.36 -4.95 79.92
C GLU A 777 29.00 -3.51 80.39
N GLU A 778 27.95 -3.49 81.23
CA GLU A 778 27.63 -2.74 82.48
C GLU A 778 27.70 -1.19 82.64
N ASP A 779 26.61 -0.70 83.25
CA ASP A 779 26.42 0.40 84.22
C ASP A 779 26.28 1.89 83.81
N ASP A 780 25.07 2.41 84.09
CA ASP A 780 24.65 3.71 84.66
C ASP A 780 25.33 5.06 84.30
N ASN A 781 24.43 5.98 83.92
CA ASN A 781 24.42 7.46 83.99
C ASN A 781 25.06 8.31 82.88
N ASP A 782 24.16 9.15 82.32
CA ASP A 782 24.25 10.56 81.89
C ASP A 782 25.22 11.01 80.77
N GLU A 783 24.58 11.70 79.80
CA GLU A 783 25.03 12.85 78.98
C GLU A 783 26.28 12.67 78.08
N ASP A 784 26.07 12.48 76.76
CA ASP A 784 26.40 13.48 75.71
C ASP A 784 26.42 12.87 74.28
N ASP A 785 25.68 13.55 73.40
CA ASP A 785 25.92 13.90 71.99
C ASP A 785 26.57 12.94 70.96
N ASP A 786 25.80 12.77 69.88
CA ASP A 786 26.19 12.88 68.46
C ASP A 786 27.42 12.11 67.95
N LEU A 787 27.16 10.96 67.31
CA LEU A 787 28.08 10.39 66.31
C LEU A 787 27.36 9.48 65.30
N PHE A 788 26.39 10.03 64.55
CA PHE A 788 26.14 9.59 63.17
C PHE A 788 26.12 10.84 62.29
N ASP A 789 27.08 10.93 61.38
CA ASP A 789 27.13 11.99 60.37
C ASP A 789 25.93 11.80 59.43
N ASP A 790 25.11 12.83 59.19
CA ASP A 790 23.96 12.77 58.28
C ASP A 790 24.37 12.26 56.89
N ASP A 791 25.62 12.53 56.49
CA ASP A 791 26.23 12.06 55.24
C ASP A 791 26.46 10.52 55.22
N GLN A 792 26.62 9.86 56.37
CA GLN A 792 26.76 8.40 56.48
C GLN A 792 25.41 7.69 56.42
N MET A 793 24.35 8.25 57.03
CA MET A 793 22.98 7.71 56.88
C MET A 793 22.47 7.87 55.44
N ALA A 794 22.75 9.01 54.80
CA ALA A 794 22.37 9.25 53.41
C ALA A 794 23.03 8.25 52.44
N GLN A 795 24.30 7.90 52.65
CA GLN A 795 25.00 6.90 51.82
C GLN A 795 24.50 5.47 52.03
N LEU A 796 24.02 5.13 53.23
CA LEU A 796 23.38 3.85 53.51
C LEU A 796 22.01 3.76 52.83
N ASP A 797 21.19 4.82 52.94
CA ASP A 797 19.89 4.88 52.27
C ASP A 797 20.03 4.86 50.74
N GLU A 798 21.02 5.54 50.15
CA GLU A 798 21.26 5.53 48.71
C GLU A 798 21.66 4.13 48.21
N LYS A 799 22.52 3.42 48.95
CA LYS A 799 22.89 2.03 48.62
C LYS A 799 21.74 1.05 48.82
N LEU A 800 20.94 1.22 49.87
CA LEU A 800 19.75 0.41 50.09
C LEU A 800 18.74 0.65 48.96
N ALA A 801 18.47 1.90 48.60
CA ALA A 801 17.58 2.26 47.50
C ALA A 801 18.05 1.68 46.16
N GLU A 802 19.35 1.72 45.86
CA GLU A 802 19.90 1.11 44.63
C GLU A 802 19.73 -0.41 44.61
N ILE A 803 19.94 -1.09 45.74
CA ILE A 803 19.72 -2.54 45.89
C ILE A 803 18.23 -2.89 45.75
N PHE A 804 17.34 -2.10 46.34
CA PHE A 804 15.89 -2.28 46.23
C PHE A 804 15.39 -2.02 44.80
N MET A 805 15.87 -0.97 44.12
CA MET A 805 15.52 -0.67 42.72
C MET A 805 16.01 -1.75 41.74
N GLN A 806 17.21 -2.32 41.93
CA GLN A 806 17.70 -3.39 41.07
C GLN A 806 16.94 -4.71 41.28
N HIS A 807 16.54 -5.03 42.51
CA HIS A 807 15.79 -6.27 42.81
C HIS A 807 14.32 -6.17 42.38
N SER A 808 13.67 -5.01 42.58
CA SER A 808 12.28 -4.78 42.14
C SER A 808 12.18 -4.69 40.60
N GLY A 809 13.10 -3.97 39.95
CA GLY A 809 13.11 -3.79 38.49
C GLY A 809 13.43 -5.06 37.70
N SER A 810 14.25 -5.98 38.23
CA SER A 810 14.56 -7.24 37.55
C SER A 810 13.44 -8.27 37.66
N LYS A 811 12.82 -8.44 38.84
CA LYS A 811 11.66 -9.32 39.03
C LYS A 811 10.44 -8.82 38.25
N ARG A 812 10.22 -7.50 38.19
CA ARG A 812 9.15 -6.90 37.38
C ARG A 812 9.32 -7.21 35.89
N LYS A 813 10.52 -7.00 35.34
CA LYS A 813 10.83 -7.33 33.93
C LYS A 813 10.71 -8.83 33.62
N GLU A 814 11.11 -9.69 34.55
CA GLU A 814 10.94 -11.14 34.41
C GLU A 814 9.46 -11.55 34.40
N ARG A 815 8.65 -10.98 35.31
CA ARG A 815 7.20 -11.20 35.35
C ARG A 815 6.50 -10.69 34.08
N GLU A 816 6.87 -9.51 33.59
CA GLU A 816 6.34 -8.92 32.35
C GLU A 816 6.70 -9.77 31.11
N ALA A 817 7.93 -10.28 31.03
CA ALA A 817 8.35 -11.17 29.95
C ALA A 817 7.57 -12.49 29.96
N LEU A 818 7.38 -13.08 31.15
CA LEU A 818 6.62 -14.32 31.32
C LEU A 818 5.14 -14.13 30.93
N HIS A 819 4.51 -13.01 31.35
CA HIS A 819 3.15 -12.66 30.93
C HIS A 819 3.03 -12.51 29.42
N ARG A 820 4.01 -11.86 28.78
CA ARG A 820 4.04 -11.67 27.33
C ARG A 820 4.14 -13.00 26.60
N ASP A 821 4.99 -13.91 27.05
CA ASP A 821 5.17 -15.22 26.43
C ASP A 821 3.92 -16.10 26.59
N THR A 822 3.31 -16.10 27.77
CA THR A 822 2.01 -16.76 28.03
C THR A 822 0.92 -16.20 27.12
N ALA A 823 0.82 -14.87 26.98
CA ALA A 823 -0.15 -14.24 26.09
C ALA A 823 0.08 -14.60 24.61
N LEU A 824 1.35 -14.68 24.17
CA LEU A 824 1.69 -15.11 22.82
C LEU A 824 1.32 -16.58 22.60
N PHE A 825 1.52 -17.45 23.58
CA PHE A 825 1.13 -18.85 23.54
C PHE A 825 -0.40 -19.03 23.48
N HIS A 826 -1.16 -18.39 24.37
CA HIS A 826 -2.62 -18.38 24.33
C HIS A 826 -3.16 -17.91 22.97
N ASN A 827 -2.54 -16.89 22.39
CA ASN A 827 -2.89 -16.43 21.04
C ASN A 827 -2.64 -17.49 19.95
N LYS A 828 -1.61 -18.33 20.08
CA LYS A 828 -1.36 -19.46 19.16
C LYS A 828 -2.44 -20.54 19.31
N ILE A 829 -2.89 -20.83 20.53
CA ILE A 829 -4.01 -21.77 20.77
C ILE A 829 -5.32 -21.21 20.19
N LEU A 830 -5.58 -19.91 20.36
CA LEU A 830 -6.73 -19.24 19.75
C LEU A 830 -6.69 -19.32 18.21
N ASP A 831 -5.53 -19.32 17.56
CA ASP A 831 -5.43 -19.57 16.11
C ASP A 831 -6.00 -20.96 15.75
N LEU A 832 -5.63 -22.00 16.50
CA LEU A 832 -6.11 -23.35 16.27
C LEU A 832 -7.62 -23.43 16.48
N LEU A 833 -8.15 -22.82 17.54
CA LEU A 833 -9.59 -22.75 17.77
C LEU A 833 -10.31 -21.96 16.67
N GLU A 834 -9.69 -20.91 16.11
CA GLU A 834 -10.26 -20.18 14.98
C GLU A 834 -10.30 -21.04 13.72
N ILE A 835 -9.23 -21.80 13.44
CA ILE A 835 -9.17 -22.76 12.34
C ILE A 835 -10.29 -23.79 12.52
N TYR A 836 -10.47 -24.34 13.73
CA TYR A 836 -11.54 -25.29 14.00
C TYR A 836 -12.93 -24.68 13.77
N ALA A 837 -13.18 -23.48 14.32
CA ALA A 837 -14.46 -22.77 14.16
C ALA A 837 -14.78 -22.47 12.69
N LYS A 838 -13.76 -22.25 11.86
CA LYS A 838 -13.91 -22.01 10.43
C LYS A 838 -14.14 -23.29 9.64
N GLU A 839 -13.29 -24.30 9.82
CA GLU A 839 -13.32 -25.54 9.02
C GLU A 839 -14.44 -26.50 9.47
N GLN A 840 -14.86 -26.42 10.75
CA GLN A 840 -15.87 -27.29 11.36
C GLN A 840 -17.11 -26.50 11.84
N SER A 841 -17.47 -25.41 11.15
CA SER A 841 -18.60 -24.50 11.46
C SER A 841 -19.98 -25.19 11.64
N ALA A 842 -20.15 -26.39 11.08
CA ALA A 842 -21.38 -27.20 11.16
C ALA A 842 -21.31 -28.33 12.21
N ASN A 843 -20.20 -28.49 12.93
CA ASN A 843 -20.03 -29.51 13.95
C ASN A 843 -20.61 -29.04 15.30
N VAL A 844 -21.40 -29.88 15.96
CA VAL A 844 -22.00 -29.59 17.28
C VAL A 844 -20.96 -29.36 18.37
N LEU A 845 -19.75 -29.91 18.23
CA LEU A 845 -18.67 -29.74 19.21
C LEU A 845 -18.23 -28.28 19.39
N LEU A 846 -18.56 -27.38 18.45
CA LEU A 846 -18.31 -25.93 18.61
C LEU A 846 -18.95 -25.31 19.85
N VAL A 847 -20.04 -25.92 20.33
CA VAL A 847 -20.70 -25.52 21.58
C VAL A 847 -19.74 -25.48 22.75
N ARG A 848 -18.81 -26.44 22.81
CA ARG A 848 -17.83 -26.55 23.90
C ARG A 848 -16.84 -25.39 23.97
N LEU A 849 -16.65 -24.66 22.87
CA LEU A 849 -15.74 -23.51 22.84
C LEU A 849 -16.39 -22.26 23.43
N ALA A 850 -17.73 -22.19 23.47
CA ALA A 850 -18.42 -20.93 23.72
C ALA A 850 -18.25 -20.43 25.16
N ALA A 851 -18.42 -21.30 26.17
CA ALA A 851 -18.25 -20.93 27.57
C ALA A 851 -16.79 -20.59 27.93
N PRO A 852 -15.77 -21.41 27.58
CA PRO A 852 -14.36 -21.08 27.86
C PRO A 852 -13.90 -19.78 27.21
N LEU A 853 -14.25 -19.54 25.94
CA LEU A 853 -13.90 -18.28 25.26
C LEU A 853 -14.62 -17.08 25.86
N PHE A 854 -15.81 -17.27 26.43
CA PHE A 854 -16.53 -16.20 27.11
C PHE A 854 -15.88 -15.88 28.45
N ALA A 855 -15.43 -16.91 29.19
CA ALA A 855 -14.64 -16.73 30.41
C ALA A 855 -13.33 -15.98 30.13
N LEU A 856 -12.62 -16.34 29.06
CA LEU A 856 -11.42 -15.60 28.62
C LEU A 856 -11.73 -14.14 28.25
N ALA A 857 -12.84 -13.89 27.55
CA ALA A 857 -13.25 -12.54 27.20
C ALA A 857 -13.62 -11.69 28.43
N LYS A 858 -14.07 -12.33 29.52
CA LYS A 858 -14.31 -11.68 30.83
C LYS A 858 -13.00 -11.37 31.57
N GLY A 859 -11.87 -11.93 31.16
CA GLY A 859 -10.58 -11.81 31.86
C GLY A 859 -10.32 -12.92 32.89
N ALA A 860 -11.05 -14.04 32.84
CA ALA A 860 -10.78 -15.17 33.73
C ALA A 860 -9.41 -15.81 33.41
N GLY A 861 -8.60 -16.10 34.44
CA GLY A 861 -7.35 -16.87 34.35
C GLY A 861 -6.05 -16.06 34.19
N ASP A 862 -5.92 -14.90 34.85
CA ASP A 862 -4.76 -13.98 34.75
C ASP A 862 -4.37 -13.66 33.28
N VAL A 863 -5.38 -13.34 32.48
CA VAL A 863 -5.28 -13.28 31.02
C VAL A 863 -5.08 -11.86 30.52
N ASN A 864 -4.01 -11.67 29.74
CA ASN A 864 -3.70 -10.41 29.05
C ASN A 864 -4.90 -9.91 28.20
N GLN A 865 -5.16 -8.60 28.25
CA GLN A 865 -6.26 -7.92 27.53
C GLN A 865 -6.33 -8.22 26.02
N GLN A 866 -5.17 -8.45 25.38
CA GLN A 866 -5.12 -8.83 23.96
C GLN A 866 -5.77 -10.19 23.70
N VAL A 867 -5.54 -11.16 24.59
CA VAL A 867 -6.12 -12.51 24.51
C VAL A 867 -7.63 -12.45 24.77
N ALA A 868 -8.06 -11.69 25.79
CA ALA A 868 -9.47 -11.48 26.10
C ALA A 868 -10.23 -10.85 24.92
N THR A 869 -9.66 -9.80 24.33
CA THR A 869 -10.22 -9.12 23.15
C THR A 869 -10.35 -10.10 21.97
N ARG A 870 -9.32 -10.92 21.74
CA ARG A 870 -9.30 -11.88 20.64
C ARG A 870 -10.29 -13.02 20.83
N ALA A 871 -10.43 -13.56 22.04
CA ALA A 871 -11.44 -14.56 22.38
C ALA A 871 -12.86 -14.02 22.11
N GLY A 872 -13.12 -12.77 22.53
CA GLY A 872 -14.38 -12.08 22.24
C GLY A 872 -14.65 -11.89 20.74
N GLN A 873 -13.62 -11.52 19.95
CA GLN A 873 -13.74 -11.42 18.49
C GLN A 873 -14.04 -12.76 17.83
N LEU A 874 -13.39 -13.83 18.27
CA LEU A 874 -13.61 -15.20 17.76
C LEU A 874 -15.05 -15.65 18.03
N LEU A 875 -15.56 -15.43 19.25
CA LEU A 875 -16.95 -15.69 19.60
C LEU A 875 -17.94 -14.93 18.71
N ARG A 876 -17.74 -13.61 18.54
CA ARG A 876 -18.64 -12.78 17.71
C ARG A 876 -18.60 -13.17 16.24
N GLY A 877 -17.41 -13.37 15.69
CA GLY A 877 -17.17 -13.49 14.26
C GLY A 877 -17.33 -14.90 13.71
N ARG A 878 -16.84 -15.92 14.41
CA ARG A 878 -16.74 -17.29 13.90
C ARG A 878 -17.76 -18.24 14.49
N ILE A 879 -18.15 -18.05 15.75
CA ILE A 879 -19.07 -18.97 16.45
C ILE A 879 -20.51 -18.43 16.42
N CYS A 880 -20.80 -17.34 17.14
CA CYS A 880 -22.18 -16.90 17.41
C CYS A 880 -22.92 -16.38 16.16
N ARG A 881 -22.20 -15.80 15.19
CA ARG A 881 -22.74 -15.27 13.93
C ARG A 881 -22.53 -16.21 12.74
N SER A 882 -22.11 -17.46 12.97
CA SER A 882 -21.95 -18.43 11.90
C SER A 882 -23.28 -18.67 11.15
N LYS A 883 -23.19 -18.69 9.81
CA LYS A 883 -24.31 -19.03 8.92
C LYS A 883 -24.61 -20.52 8.97
N ASP A 884 -23.56 -21.32 9.17
CA ASP A 884 -23.69 -22.77 9.26
C ASP A 884 -24.43 -23.15 10.54
N GLN A 885 -25.04 -24.33 10.50
CA GLN A 885 -25.88 -24.83 11.56
C GLN A 885 -25.18 -26.03 12.20
N PRO A 886 -24.75 -25.92 13.48
CA PRO A 886 -24.18 -27.04 14.20
C PRO A 886 -25.17 -28.20 14.28
N LYS A 887 -24.72 -29.39 13.86
CA LYS A 887 -25.49 -30.63 13.84
C LYS A 887 -24.70 -31.75 14.49
N GLY A 888 -25.37 -32.61 15.25
CA GLY A 888 -24.76 -33.79 15.86
C GLY A 888 -25.46 -34.19 17.15
N GLN A 889 -24.87 -35.15 17.86
CA GLN A 889 -25.34 -35.56 19.18
C GLN A 889 -24.99 -34.46 20.20
N LEU A 890 -26.03 -33.87 20.80
CA LEU A 890 -25.90 -32.78 21.76
C LEU A 890 -25.91 -33.33 23.19
N ASP A 891 -25.00 -32.83 24.03
CA ASP A 891 -25.13 -32.94 25.48
C ASP A 891 -26.09 -31.85 25.97
N GLU A 892 -27.38 -32.20 26.13
CA GLU A 892 -28.42 -31.23 26.50
C GLU A 892 -28.16 -30.59 27.86
N GLN A 893 -27.59 -31.35 28.80
CA GLN A 893 -27.38 -30.89 30.17
C GLN A 893 -26.29 -29.81 30.23
N LEU A 894 -25.15 -30.07 29.57
CA LEU A 894 -24.07 -29.10 29.47
C LEU A 894 -24.56 -27.76 28.89
N VAL A 895 -25.31 -27.81 27.79
CA VAL A 895 -25.80 -26.59 27.13
C VAL A 895 -26.87 -25.88 27.95
N GLU A 896 -27.71 -26.62 28.67
CA GLU A 896 -28.66 -26.03 29.61
C GLU A 896 -27.95 -25.27 30.73
N ASP A 897 -26.91 -25.86 31.32
CA ASP A 897 -26.15 -25.26 32.41
C ASP A 897 -25.36 -24.03 31.94
N GLU A 898 -24.71 -24.10 30.75
CA GLU A 898 -24.02 -22.96 30.14
C GLU A 898 -25.00 -21.84 29.75
N LEU A 899 -26.15 -22.17 29.17
CA LEU A 899 -27.20 -21.19 28.84
C LEU A 899 -27.71 -20.49 30.11
N ARG A 900 -27.94 -21.25 31.18
CA ARG A 900 -28.33 -20.71 32.49
C ARG A 900 -27.27 -19.76 33.03
N GLY A 901 -25.99 -20.13 32.92
CA GLY A 901 -24.85 -19.27 33.27
C GLY A 901 -24.89 -17.92 32.54
N MET A 902 -25.08 -17.93 31.21
CA MET A 902 -25.20 -16.70 30.42
C MET A 902 -26.38 -15.82 30.86
N HIS A 903 -27.53 -16.43 31.15
CA HIS A 903 -28.72 -15.70 31.60
C HIS A 903 -28.56 -15.13 33.01
N THR A 904 -27.86 -15.83 33.90
CA THR A 904 -27.49 -15.30 35.22
C THR A 904 -26.52 -14.13 35.09
N TYR A 905 -25.50 -14.23 34.24
CA TYR A 905 -24.56 -13.14 34.01
C TYR A 905 -25.26 -11.87 33.48
N VAL A 906 -26.15 -11.99 32.48
CA VAL A 906 -26.92 -10.85 31.93
C VAL A 906 -27.87 -10.22 32.97
N ARG A 907 -28.28 -10.95 34.00
CA ARG A 907 -29.13 -10.43 35.10
C ARG A 907 -28.35 -9.68 36.18
N VAL A 908 -27.02 -9.79 36.20
CA VAL A 908 -26.17 -9.20 37.27
C VAL A 908 -25.16 -8.19 36.71
N SER A 909 -24.58 -8.44 35.53
CA SER A 909 -23.50 -7.62 34.96
C SER A 909 -23.97 -6.23 34.53
N GLN A 910 -23.15 -5.22 34.83
CA GLN A 910 -23.33 -3.84 34.35
C GLN A 910 -22.47 -3.53 33.11
N ASP A 911 -21.50 -4.39 32.78
CA ASP A 911 -20.64 -4.23 31.61
C ASP A 911 -21.46 -4.37 30.32
N VAL A 912 -21.47 -3.28 29.55
CA VAL A 912 -22.17 -3.13 28.28
C VAL A 912 -21.73 -4.17 27.25
N ALA A 913 -20.42 -4.26 27.02
CA ALA A 913 -19.83 -5.03 25.95
C ALA A 913 -19.86 -6.54 26.26
N LEU A 914 -19.58 -6.93 27.51
CA LEU A 914 -19.65 -8.32 27.93
C LEU A 914 -21.10 -8.82 28.00
N SER A 915 -22.06 -7.98 28.42
CA SER A 915 -23.49 -8.33 28.39
C SER A 915 -24.00 -8.55 26.97
N GLU A 916 -23.55 -7.75 25.99
CA GLU A 916 -23.88 -7.96 24.59
C GLU A 916 -23.26 -9.25 24.03
N LEU A 917 -22.03 -9.56 24.43
CA LEU A 917 -21.36 -10.82 24.05
C LEU A 917 -22.10 -12.03 24.65
N ALA A 918 -22.46 -11.99 25.94
CA ALA A 918 -23.27 -13.01 26.60
C ALA A 918 -24.62 -13.20 25.89
N GLY A 919 -25.22 -12.10 25.39
CA GLY A 919 -26.40 -12.12 24.54
C GLY A 919 -26.21 -12.93 23.26
N LEU A 920 -25.09 -12.73 22.55
CA LEU A 920 -24.78 -13.48 21.34
C LEU A 920 -24.54 -14.97 21.63
N VAL A 921 -23.87 -15.29 22.73
CA VAL A 921 -23.61 -16.67 23.18
C VAL A 921 -24.92 -17.37 23.58
N SER A 922 -25.78 -16.71 24.37
CA SER A 922 -27.13 -17.23 24.71
C SER A 922 -27.96 -17.53 23.45
N GLN A 923 -27.95 -16.62 22.46
CA GLN A 923 -28.64 -16.86 21.20
C GLN A 923 -28.04 -18.03 20.41
N PHE A 924 -26.72 -18.24 20.48
CA PHE A 924 -26.08 -19.38 19.85
C PHE A 924 -26.52 -20.70 20.49
N TYR A 925 -26.47 -20.82 21.81
CA TYR A 925 -26.98 -22.01 22.51
C TYR A 925 -28.46 -22.26 22.25
N THR A 926 -29.28 -21.21 22.28
CA THR A 926 -30.71 -21.28 21.97
C THR A 926 -30.94 -21.82 20.55
N LYS A 927 -30.18 -21.31 19.56
CA LYS A 927 -30.22 -21.81 18.17
C LYS A 927 -29.88 -23.30 18.09
N VAL A 928 -28.88 -23.76 18.84
CA VAL A 928 -28.44 -25.16 18.82
C VAL A 928 -29.47 -26.08 19.49
N LEU A 929 -29.97 -25.70 20.67
CA LEU A 929 -30.99 -26.45 21.42
C LEU A 929 -32.27 -26.64 20.60
N LEU A 930 -32.82 -25.56 20.03
CA LEU A 930 -34.06 -25.60 19.25
C LEU A 930 -33.98 -26.50 18.01
N ARG A 931 -32.77 -26.83 17.54
CA ARG A 931 -32.56 -27.60 16.32
C ARG A 931 -32.11 -29.03 16.56
N ASN A 932 -31.42 -29.30 17.67
CA ASN A 932 -30.82 -30.61 17.95
C ASN A 932 -31.48 -31.33 19.15
N SER A 933 -32.36 -30.68 19.91
CA SER A 933 -33.05 -31.25 21.07
C SER A 933 -34.57 -31.13 20.94
N GLU A 934 -35.30 -32.21 21.28
CA GLU A 934 -36.76 -32.17 21.43
C GLU A 934 -37.19 -31.31 22.63
N ASN A 935 -36.38 -31.27 23.68
CA ASN A 935 -36.60 -30.46 24.88
C ASN A 935 -36.11 -29.01 24.71
N GLY A 936 -35.45 -28.67 23.61
CA GLY A 936 -34.75 -27.40 23.43
C GLY A 936 -35.63 -26.16 23.65
N LEU A 937 -36.88 -26.19 23.18
CA LEU A 937 -37.82 -25.08 23.40
C LEU A 937 -38.19 -24.94 24.88
N ARG A 938 -38.36 -26.05 25.60
CA ARG A 938 -38.68 -26.02 27.04
C ARG A 938 -37.51 -25.43 27.83
N ILE A 939 -36.28 -25.90 27.55
CA ILE A 939 -35.06 -25.44 28.21
C ILE A 939 -34.86 -23.94 27.97
N ALA A 940 -34.89 -23.50 26.71
CA ALA A 940 -34.75 -22.08 26.37
C ALA A 940 -35.86 -21.24 27.00
N ARG A 941 -37.12 -21.69 26.91
CA ARG A 941 -38.25 -20.98 27.51
C ARG A 941 -38.05 -20.72 28.99
N THR A 942 -37.67 -21.73 29.78
CA THR A 942 -37.45 -21.58 31.22
C THR A 942 -36.46 -20.45 31.52
N GLN A 943 -35.30 -20.45 30.87
CA GLN A 943 -34.26 -19.45 31.10
C GLN A 943 -34.71 -18.03 30.68
N TYR A 944 -35.39 -17.91 29.53
CA TYR A 944 -35.91 -16.62 29.07
C TYR A 944 -37.10 -16.11 29.90
N GLU A 945 -37.95 -16.98 30.44
CA GLU A 945 -39.05 -16.59 31.33
C GLU A 945 -38.52 -16.01 32.65
N GLU A 946 -37.49 -16.63 33.24
CA GLU A 946 -36.86 -16.09 34.44
C GLU A 946 -36.20 -14.73 34.18
N THR A 947 -35.44 -14.59 33.08
CA THR A 947 -34.82 -13.30 32.72
C THR A 947 -35.85 -12.23 32.40
N LEU A 948 -36.95 -12.59 31.72
CA LEU A 948 -38.06 -11.68 31.47
C LEU A 948 -38.74 -11.27 32.78
N SER A 949 -38.93 -12.19 33.72
CA SER A 949 -39.50 -11.89 35.04
C SER A 949 -38.64 -10.89 35.81
N ASP A 950 -37.32 -11.10 35.86
CA ASP A 950 -36.38 -10.15 36.48
C ASP A 950 -36.48 -8.77 35.81
N PHE A 951 -36.44 -8.71 34.48
CA PHE A 951 -36.56 -7.46 33.71
C PHE A 951 -37.85 -6.68 34.01
N LEU A 952 -38.97 -7.38 34.20
CA LEU A 952 -40.28 -6.77 34.41
C LEU A 952 -40.52 -6.37 35.87
N GLN A 953 -40.02 -7.15 36.83
CA GLN A 953 -40.35 -7.03 38.25
C GLN A 953 -39.26 -6.31 39.08
N ARG A 954 -37.99 -6.43 38.71
CA ARG A 954 -36.89 -5.78 39.44
C ARG A 954 -36.76 -4.31 39.00
N LYS A 955 -36.78 -3.39 39.98
CA LYS A 955 -36.73 -1.94 39.73
C LYS A 955 -35.46 -1.50 38.97
N ALA A 956 -34.32 -2.08 39.34
CA ALA A 956 -33.01 -1.85 38.72
C ALA A 956 -32.45 -3.16 38.15
N SER A 957 -33.14 -3.74 37.17
CA SER A 957 -32.62 -4.87 36.40
C SER A 957 -31.58 -4.37 35.38
N PRO A 958 -30.37 -4.93 35.34
CA PRO A 958 -29.35 -4.60 34.33
C PRO A 958 -29.70 -5.19 32.95
N VAL A 959 -30.68 -6.09 32.88
CA VAL A 959 -31.12 -6.71 31.62
C VAL A 959 -31.58 -5.64 30.62
N ARG A 960 -30.94 -5.66 29.46
CA ARG A 960 -31.23 -4.74 28.36
C ARG A 960 -32.43 -5.23 27.55
N PRO A 961 -33.35 -4.33 27.12
CA PRO A 961 -34.49 -4.73 26.30
C PRO A 961 -34.09 -5.42 24.98
N ALA A 962 -32.95 -5.03 24.39
CA ALA A 962 -32.44 -5.62 23.16
C ALA A 962 -32.18 -7.12 23.28
N PHE A 963 -31.65 -7.61 24.41
CA PHE A 963 -31.37 -9.02 24.65
C PHE A 963 -32.61 -9.90 24.43
N LEU A 964 -33.72 -9.54 25.08
CA LEU A 964 -35.00 -10.26 24.97
C LEU A 964 -35.66 -10.06 23.60
N LEU A 965 -35.64 -8.83 23.07
CA LEU A 965 -36.28 -8.49 21.80
C LEU A 965 -35.62 -9.20 20.62
N ASP A 966 -34.30 -9.31 20.60
CA ASP A 966 -33.55 -9.97 19.53
C ASP A 966 -33.78 -11.48 19.55
N ALA A 967 -33.84 -12.11 20.74
CA ALA A 967 -34.20 -13.52 20.86
C ALA A 967 -35.61 -13.81 20.33
N ILE A 968 -36.60 -12.98 20.68
CA ILE A 968 -37.97 -13.07 20.16
C ILE A 968 -37.99 -12.95 18.63
N ARG A 969 -37.27 -11.97 18.08
CA ARG A 969 -37.22 -11.74 16.62
C ARG A 969 -36.55 -12.90 15.88
N ARG A 970 -35.50 -13.48 16.46
CA ARG A 970 -34.69 -14.54 15.87
C ARG A 970 -35.32 -15.92 15.99
N PHE A 971 -36.07 -16.18 17.06
CA PHE A 971 -36.68 -17.49 17.36
C PHE A 971 -38.21 -17.33 17.58
N PRO A 972 -39.03 -17.40 16.51
CA PRO A 972 -40.48 -17.20 16.63
C PRO A 972 -41.18 -18.19 17.57
N GLU A 973 -40.74 -19.45 17.61
CA GLU A 973 -41.24 -20.49 18.54
C GLU A 973 -41.03 -20.11 20.02
N LEU A 974 -39.85 -19.58 20.36
CA LEU A 974 -39.56 -19.05 21.69
C LEU A 974 -40.40 -17.79 21.98
N GLY A 975 -40.48 -16.85 21.04
CA GLY A 975 -41.29 -15.65 21.18
C GLY A 975 -42.77 -15.97 21.44
N TRP A 976 -43.32 -16.96 20.72
CA TRP A 976 -44.68 -17.44 20.96
C TRP A 976 -44.85 -18.15 22.29
N ALA A 977 -43.84 -18.90 22.77
CA ALA A 977 -43.87 -19.54 24.08
C ALA A 977 -43.89 -18.53 25.24
N LEU A 978 -43.25 -17.36 25.07
CA LEU A 978 -43.19 -16.28 26.07
C LEU A 978 -44.41 -15.35 26.08
N ARG A 979 -45.38 -15.55 25.18
CA ARG A 979 -46.50 -14.62 24.95
C ARG A 979 -47.33 -14.32 26.21
N ASP A 980 -47.53 -15.32 27.06
CA ASP A 980 -48.38 -15.20 28.25
C ASP A 980 -47.68 -14.35 29.31
N SER A 981 -46.39 -14.58 29.53
CA SER A 981 -45.53 -13.75 30.40
C SER A 981 -45.39 -12.30 29.90
N LEU A 982 -45.27 -12.10 28.58
CA LEU A 982 -45.25 -10.77 27.97
C LEU A 982 -46.58 -10.04 28.09
N LEU A 983 -47.70 -10.77 27.96
CA LEU A 983 -49.03 -10.20 28.13
C LEU A 983 -49.23 -9.73 29.58
N GLU A 984 -48.81 -10.53 30.56
CA GLU A 984 -48.88 -10.11 31.96
C GLU A 984 -47.97 -8.90 32.24
N GLY A 985 -46.75 -8.89 31.71
CA GLY A 985 -45.84 -7.74 31.78
C GLY A 985 -46.38 -6.46 31.13
N SER A 986 -47.26 -6.59 30.13
CA SER A 986 -47.95 -5.46 29.50
C SER A 986 -49.05 -4.86 30.39
N ARG A 987 -49.60 -5.64 31.33
CA ARG A 987 -50.59 -5.20 32.32
C ARG A 987 -49.90 -4.60 33.55
N HIS A 988 -48.93 -5.33 34.10
CA HIS A 988 -48.29 -5.03 35.36
C HIS A 988 -46.76 -5.14 35.22
N SER A 989 -46.03 -4.06 35.53
CA SER A 989 -44.57 -4.08 35.62
C SER A 989 -44.09 -3.08 36.66
N ALA A 990 -42.86 -3.25 37.14
CA ALA A 990 -42.28 -2.42 38.20
C ALA A 990 -42.16 -0.94 37.82
N ARG A 991 -42.02 -0.63 36.52
CA ARG A 991 -41.94 0.74 35.98
C ARG A 991 -42.73 0.81 34.68
N ALA A 992 -43.48 1.90 34.49
CA ALA A 992 -44.25 2.11 33.25
C ALA A 992 -43.38 2.14 31.97
N PHE A 993 -42.05 2.34 32.06
CA PHE A 993 -41.15 2.15 30.92
C PHE A 993 -41.00 0.67 30.53
N ARG A 994 -40.85 -0.23 31.50
CA ARG A 994 -40.76 -1.69 31.27
C ARG A 994 -42.07 -2.23 30.70
N GLN A 995 -43.21 -1.67 31.13
CA GLN A 995 -44.52 -1.96 30.54
C GLN A 995 -44.56 -1.69 29.03
N ILE A 996 -44.07 -0.53 28.59
CA ILE A 996 -43.97 -0.18 27.16
C ILE A 996 -43.02 -1.12 26.42
N GLN A 997 -41.90 -1.51 27.03
CA GLN A 997 -40.97 -2.48 26.43
C GLN A 997 -41.62 -3.86 26.27
N ALA A 998 -42.38 -4.34 27.26
CA ALA A 998 -43.16 -5.57 27.17
C ALA A 998 -44.17 -5.51 26.01
N ILE A 999 -44.86 -4.37 25.84
CA ILE A 999 -45.77 -4.13 24.73
C ILE A 999 -45.04 -4.17 23.38
N SER A 1000 -43.85 -3.58 23.28
CA SER A 1000 -43.02 -3.61 22.08
C SER A 1000 -42.59 -5.04 21.72
N MET A 1001 -42.15 -5.83 22.71
CA MET A 1001 -41.80 -7.24 22.55
C MET A 1001 -43.01 -8.09 22.13
N LEU A 1002 -44.16 -7.90 22.79
CA LEU A 1002 -45.41 -8.57 22.44
C LEU A 1002 -45.85 -8.20 21.01
N GLN A 1003 -45.66 -6.95 20.59
CA GLN A 1003 -45.91 -6.53 19.21
C GLN A 1003 -45.06 -7.31 18.22
N ALA A 1004 -43.78 -7.55 18.51
CA ALA A 1004 -42.91 -8.35 17.65
C ALA A 1004 -43.43 -9.79 17.53
N VAL A 1005 -43.86 -10.42 18.63
CA VAL A 1005 -44.48 -11.76 18.63
C VAL A 1005 -45.73 -11.78 17.75
N LEU A 1006 -46.63 -10.81 17.91
CA LEU A 1006 -47.88 -10.75 17.13
C LEU A 1006 -47.62 -10.50 15.63
N GLN A 1007 -46.61 -9.69 15.29
CA GLN A 1007 -46.22 -9.45 13.90
C GLN A 1007 -45.75 -10.72 13.21
N GLN A 1008 -45.00 -11.58 13.89
CA GLN A 1008 -44.57 -12.88 13.37
C GLN A 1008 -45.77 -13.81 13.09
N GLN A 1009 -46.81 -13.80 13.94
CA GLN A 1009 -48.01 -14.63 13.73
C GLN A 1009 -48.86 -14.21 12.53
N GLN A 1010 -48.71 -12.97 12.07
CA GLN A 1010 -49.43 -12.47 10.90
C GLN A 1010 -49.00 -13.21 9.62
N GLN A 1011 -47.71 -13.51 9.48
CA GLN A 1011 -47.16 -14.18 8.31
C GLN A 1011 -47.36 -15.68 8.42
N LYS A 1012 -47.92 -16.32 7.38
CA LYS A 1012 -48.23 -17.75 7.41
C LYS A 1012 -46.99 -18.61 7.67
N ASP A 1013 -45.84 -18.23 7.15
CA ASP A 1013 -44.59 -19.00 7.22
C ASP A 1013 -43.87 -18.88 8.58
N MET A 1014 -44.17 -17.82 9.35
CA MET A 1014 -43.60 -17.59 10.69
C MET A 1014 -44.57 -17.92 11.82
N ARG A 1015 -45.81 -18.29 11.50
CA ARG A 1015 -46.86 -18.55 12.48
C ARG A 1015 -46.58 -19.85 13.23
N GLN A 1016 -46.65 -19.78 14.56
CA GLN A 1016 -46.30 -20.88 15.46
C GLN A 1016 -47.50 -21.74 15.87
N THR A 1017 -48.72 -21.26 15.65
CA THR A 1017 -49.95 -22.02 15.90
C THR A 1017 -51.02 -21.76 14.83
N ASN A 1018 -52.16 -22.42 14.91
CA ASN A 1018 -53.29 -22.19 14.02
C ASN A 1018 -53.87 -20.76 14.19
N ALA A 1019 -54.59 -20.29 13.18
CA ALA A 1019 -55.15 -18.95 13.19
C ALA A 1019 -56.16 -18.73 14.34
N ASP A 1020 -56.88 -19.77 14.76
CA ASP A 1020 -57.93 -19.66 15.78
C ASP A 1020 -57.34 -19.44 17.19
N GLU A 1021 -56.22 -20.07 17.51
CA GLU A 1021 -55.48 -19.84 18.76
C GLU A 1021 -54.83 -18.45 18.79
N VAL A 1022 -54.30 -17.97 17.66
CA VAL A 1022 -53.83 -16.57 17.57
C VAL A 1022 -54.98 -15.60 17.83
N LEU A 1023 -56.16 -15.83 17.24
CA LEU A 1023 -57.34 -14.99 17.45
C LEU A 1023 -57.88 -15.09 18.88
N ALA A 1024 -57.82 -16.27 19.51
CA ALA A 1024 -58.14 -16.43 20.92
C ALA A 1024 -57.19 -15.59 21.78
N PHE A 1025 -55.88 -15.64 21.51
CA PHE A 1025 -54.91 -14.79 22.21
C PHE A 1025 -55.14 -13.29 21.96
N MET A 1026 -55.57 -12.88 20.77
CA MET A 1026 -55.93 -11.47 20.48
C MET A 1026 -57.06 -10.95 21.36
N THR A 1027 -57.99 -11.80 21.82
CA THR A 1027 -59.02 -11.38 22.79
C THR A 1027 -58.40 -10.99 24.14
N LEU A 1028 -57.38 -11.74 24.59
CA LEU A 1028 -56.65 -11.44 25.82
C LEU A 1028 -55.79 -10.17 25.67
N VAL A 1029 -55.20 -9.95 24.49
CA VAL A 1029 -54.48 -8.71 24.15
C VAL A 1029 -55.41 -7.50 24.19
N ARG A 1030 -56.62 -7.60 23.61
CA ARG A 1030 -57.63 -6.55 23.72
C ARG A 1030 -57.93 -6.24 25.19
N ASP A 1031 -58.20 -7.27 25.99
CA ASP A 1031 -58.58 -7.08 27.39
C ASP A 1031 -57.47 -6.39 28.18
N ALA A 1032 -56.21 -6.79 27.97
CA ALA A 1032 -55.05 -6.12 28.57
C ALA A 1032 -54.94 -4.64 28.15
N VAL A 1033 -55.12 -4.32 26.86
CA VAL A 1033 -55.09 -2.93 26.38
C VAL A 1033 -56.19 -2.10 27.05
N LEU A 1034 -57.43 -2.62 27.10
CA LEU A 1034 -58.56 -1.89 27.69
C LEU A 1034 -58.40 -1.70 29.20
N GLU A 1035 -57.83 -2.68 29.89
CA GLU A 1035 -57.46 -2.58 31.30
C GLU A 1035 -56.43 -1.47 31.53
N VAL A 1036 -55.37 -1.41 30.73
CA VAL A 1036 -54.35 -0.34 30.81
C VAL A 1036 -54.94 1.03 30.51
N VAL A 1037 -55.84 1.15 29.52
CA VAL A 1037 -56.53 2.41 29.20
C VAL A 1037 -57.41 2.86 30.37
N ARG A 1038 -58.20 1.96 30.97
CA ARG A 1038 -59.05 2.26 32.14
C ARG A 1038 -58.20 2.66 33.35
N SER A 1039 -57.12 1.92 33.61
CA SER A 1039 -56.17 2.22 34.68
C SER A 1039 -55.56 3.62 34.50
N ALA A 1040 -55.10 3.96 33.29
CA ALA A 1040 -54.55 5.28 32.98
C ALA A 1040 -55.57 6.41 33.17
N ILE A 1041 -56.86 6.19 32.90
CA ILE A 1041 -57.91 7.19 33.18
C ILE A 1041 -58.08 7.41 34.69
N SER A 1042 -57.97 6.34 35.48
CA SER A 1042 -58.23 6.34 36.93
C SER A 1042 -57.01 6.66 37.82
N SER A 1043 -55.79 6.47 37.33
CA SER A 1043 -54.54 6.50 38.10
C SER A 1043 -53.47 7.34 37.41
N ASP A 1044 -52.61 8.01 38.19
CA ASP A 1044 -51.52 8.84 37.67
C ASP A 1044 -50.34 8.05 37.04
N ALA A 1045 -50.40 6.71 37.03
CA ALA A 1045 -49.29 5.84 36.63
C ALA A 1045 -48.81 5.98 35.16
N LEU A 1046 -49.68 6.38 34.21
CA LEU A 1046 -49.31 6.59 32.80
C LEU A 1046 -49.64 8.01 32.32
N ASN A 1047 -48.71 8.60 31.57
CA ASN A 1047 -48.90 9.90 30.90
C ASN A 1047 -49.44 9.73 29.46
N ALA A 1048 -49.85 10.85 28.84
CA ALA A 1048 -50.46 10.84 27.51
C ALA A 1048 -49.53 10.27 26.42
N GLN A 1049 -48.22 10.47 26.52
CA GLN A 1049 -47.25 9.96 25.54
C GLN A 1049 -47.13 8.43 25.60
N ARG A 1050 -47.08 7.83 26.79
CA ARG A 1050 -47.03 6.37 26.96
C ARG A 1050 -48.36 5.72 26.59
N LEU A 1051 -49.48 6.35 26.96
CA LEU A 1051 -50.81 5.87 26.56
C LEU A 1051 -50.98 5.88 25.02
N LYS A 1052 -50.34 6.84 24.32
CA LYS A 1052 -50.29 6.87 22.86
C LYS A 1052 -49.59 5.65 22.27
N GLU A 1053 -48.54 5.15 22.91
CA GLU A 1053 -47.83 3.93 22.48
C GLU A 1053 -48.67 2.68 22.68
N VAL A 1054 -49.39 2.57 23.80
CA VAL A 1054 -50.38 1.50 24.04
C VAL A 1054 -51.47 1.50 22.96
N LEU A 1055 -52.00 2.68 22.59
CA LEU A 1055 -53.02 2.78 21.53
C LEU A 1055 -52.45 2.51 20.12
N ARG A 1056 -51.20 2.87 19.84
CA ARG A 1056 -50.53 2.49 18.58
C ARG A 1056 -50.36 0.97 18.49
N PHE A 1057 -49.97 0.33 19.58
CA PHE A 1057 -49.91 -1.13 19.67
C PHE A 1057 -51.28 -1.76 19.42
N ALA A 1058 -52.34 -1.26 20.06
CA ALA A 1058 -53.71 -1.73 19.86
C ALA A 1058 -54.19 -1.59 18.41
N LEU A 1059 -53.86 -0.46 17.76
CA LEU A 1059 -54.11 -0.26 16.33
C LEU A 1059 -53.36 -1.28 15.48
N GLN A 1060 -52.10 -1.57 15.80
CA GLN A 1060 -51.35 -2.59 15.08
C GLN A 1060 -51.90 -4.00 15.33
N ALA A 1061 -52.27 -4.33 16.57
CA ALA A 1061 -52.88 -5.60 16.94
C ALA A 1061 -54.23 -5.82 16.23
N SER A 1062 -55.08 -4.79 16.13
CA SER A 1062 -56.35 -4.87 15.37
C SER A 1062 -56.13 -5.10 13.87
N ARG A 1063 -55.10 -4.46 13.27
CA ARG A 1063 -54.69 -4.71 11.88
C ARG A 1063 -54.16 -6.14 11.68
N ILE A 1064 -53.34 -6.65 12.60
CA ILE A 1064 -52.86 -8.04 12.58
C ILE A 1064 -54.04 -9.00 12.70
N THR A 1065 -54.97 -8.73 13.62
CA THR A 1065 -56.19 -9.53 13.82
C THR A 1065 -56.99 -9.64 12.52
N ALA A 1066 -57.21 -8.52 11.81
CA ALA A 1066 -57.90 -8.52 10.52
C ALA A 1066 -57.19 -9.42 9.49
N ARG A 1067 -55.86 -9.29 9.35
CA ARG A 1067 -55.07 -10.10 8.40
C ARG A 1067 -55.07 -11.60 8.74
N VAL A 1068 -55.03 -11.95 10.03
CA VAL A 1068 -55.11 -13.35 10.47
C VAL A 1068 -56.53 -13.89 10.25
N ALA A 1069 -57.56 -13.11 10.56
CA ALA A 1069 -58.95 -13.48 10.34
C ALA A 1069 -59.29 -13.68 8.85
N ASP A 1070 -58.73 -12.87 7.95
CA ASP A 1070 -58.87 -13.02 6.48
C ASP A 1070 -58.34 -14.38 5.98
N SER A 1071 -57.42 -15.01 6.71
CA SER A 1071 -56.92 -16.37 6.40
C SER A 1071 -57.86 -17.49 6.87
N THR A 1072 -59.02 -17.16 7.43
CA THR A 1072 -60.00 -18.10 7.97
C THR A 1072 -61.41 -17.83 7.46
N ASN A 1073 -62.30 -18.83 7.57
CA ASN A 1073 -63.71 -18.63 7.29
C ASN A 1073 -64.33 -17.69 8.34
N ASP A 1074 -65.29 -16.87 7.91
CA ASP A 1074 -66.01 -15.88 8.74
C ASP A 1074 -65.12 -14.80 9.37
N ALA A 1075 -64.20 -14.24 8.57
CA ALA A 1075 -63.29 -13.17 8.98
C ALA A 1075 -63.99 -12.00 9.72
N ALA A 1076 -65.15 -11.57 9.23
CA ALA A 1076 -65.93 -10.48 9.85
C ALA A 1076 -66.45 -10.85 11.25
N ALA A 1077 -66.95 -12.08 11.43
CA ALA A 1077 -67.45 -12.54 12.73
C ALA A 1077 -66.32 -12.72 13.74
N LYS A 1078 -65.17 -13.26 13.30
CA LYS A 1078 -63.98 -13.43 14.14
C LYS A 1078 -63.35 -12.08 14.52
N MET A 1079 -63.32 -11.12 13.61
CA MET A 1079 -62.87 -9.76 13.89
C MET A 1079 -63.78 -9.09 14.92
N ALA A 1080 -65.11 -9.19 14.76
CA ALA A 1080 -66.08 -8.65 15.71
C ALA A 1080 -65.99 -9.32 17.10
N LYS A 1081 -65.65 -10.63 17.15
CA LYS A 1081 -65.41 -11.35 18.40
C LYS A 1081 -64.12 -10.90 19.11
N CYS A 1082 -63.05 -10.68 18.34
CA CYS A 1082 -61.76 -10.23 18.89
C CYS A 1082 -61.82 -8.78 19.37
N TRP A 1083 -62.45 -7.89 18.60
CA TRP A 1083 -62.54 -6.46 18.89
C TRP A 1083 -64.00 -5.97 18.82
N PRO A 1084 -64.81 -6.16 19.88
CA PRO A 1084 -66.22 -5.75 19.87
C PRO A 1084 -66.36 -4.24 19.80
N LEU A 1085 -67.07 -3.75 18.77
CA LEU A 1085 -67.29 -2.32 18.55
C LEU A 1085 -67.84 -1.56 19.77
N PRO A 1086 -68.84 -2.09 20.52
CA PRO A 1086 -69.37 -1.40 21.69
C PRO A 1086 -68.31 -1.16 22.77
N THR A 1087 -67.45 -2.15 23.03
CA THR A 1087 -66.40 -2.04 24.06
C THR A 1087 -65.33 -1.01 23.70
N LEU A 1088 -65.02 -0.85 22.41
CA LEU A 1088 -64.09 0.15 21.93
C LEU A 1088 -64.69 1.57 21.95
N GLN A 1089 -65.99 1.69 21.63
CA GLN A 1089 -66.71 2.96 21.72
C GLN A 1089 -66.82 3.44 23.18
N GLU A 1090 -67.14 2.55 24.11
CA GLU A 1090 -67.19 2.85 25.54
C GLU A 1090 -65.82 3.33 26.07
N ALA A 1091 -64.73 2.67 25.66
CA ALA A 1091 -63.38 3.10 26.02
C ALA A 1091 -63.00 4.46 25.40
N ALA A 1092 -63.44 4.73 24.16
CA ALA A 1092 -63.24 6.01 23.49
C ALA A 1092 -63.98 7.16 24.18
N GLU A 1093 -65.23 6.94 24.59
CA GLU A 1093 -66.06 7.88 25.33
C GLU A 1093 -65.45 8.16 26.71
N SER A 1094 -65.03 7.10 27.42
CA SER A 1094 -64.37 7.22 28.73
C SER A 1094 -63.08 8.05 28.67
N LEU A 1095 -62.32 7.92 27.57
CA LEU A 1095 -61.11 8.71 27.35
C LEU A 1095 -61.43 10.18 27.02
N GLN A 1096 -62.53 10.45 26.32
CA GLN A 1096 -63.00 11.81 26.01
C GLN A 1096 -63.55 12.54 27.23
N SER A 1097 -64.22 11.82 28.14
CA SER A 1097 -64.74 12.36 29.39
C SER A 1097 -63.70 12.45 30.51
N SER A 1098 -62.48 11.95 30.30
CA SER A 1098 -61.42 11.98 31.31
C SER A 1098 -60.83 13.38 31.44
N GLU A 1099 -60.81 13.92 32.66
CA GLU A 1099 -60.17 15.22 32.95
C GLU A 1099 -58.69 15.27 32.51
N ARG A 1100 -58.00 14.11 32.56
CA ARG A 1100 -56.57 13.99 32.22
C ARG A 1100 -56.29 13.96 30.72
N PHE A 1101 -57.19 13.43 29.89
CA PHE A 1101 -56.94 13.18 28.47
C PHE A 1101 -57.94 13.80 27.50
N GLN A 1102 -58.97 14.51 27.99
CA GLN A 1102 -59.98 15.18 27.15
C GLN A 1102 -59.40 16.09 26.05
N SER A 1103 -58.28 16.78 26.32
CA SER A 1103 -57.60 17.69 25.38
C SER A 1103 -56.65 17.00 24.40
N SER A 1104 -56.38 15.69 24.57
CA SER A 1104 -55.39 14.95 23.79
C SER A 1104 -55.95 14.47 22.44
N THR A 1105 -55.98 15.36 21.44
CA THR A 1105 -56.46 15.07 20.07
C THR A 1105 -55.80 13.84 19.44
N SER A 1106 -54.52 13.58 19.73
CA SER A 1106 -53.79 12.43 19.18
C SER A 1106 -54.26 11.07 19.72
N LEU A 1107 -54.69 10.99 20.99
CA LEU A 1107 -55.21 9.75 21.58
C LEU A 1107 -56.61 9.43 21.01
N HIS A 1108 -57.46 10.46 20.92
CA HIS A 1108 -58.79 10.36 20.31
C HIS A 1108 -58.71 9.98 18.83
N GLY A 1109 -57.71 10.51 18.11
CA GLY A 1109 -57.41 10.13 16.72
C GLY A 1109 -57.09 8.65 16.58
N LEU A 1110 -56.18 8.11 17.40
CA LEU A 1110 -55.81 6.69 17.37
C LEU A 1110 -57.00 5.77 17.70
N MET A 1111 -57.82 6.13 18.68
CA MET A 1111 -59.01 5.34 19.02
C MET A 1111 -60.04 5.32 17.87
N LYS A 1112 -60.25 6.45 17.19
CA LYS A 1112 -61.08 6.51 15.97
C LYS A 1112 -60.51 5.65 14.84
N GLU A 1113 -59.19 5.61 14.68
CA GLU A 1113 -58.55 4.74 13.70
C GLU A 1113 -58.75 3.26 14.02
N ILE A 1114 -58.62 2.84 15.29
CA ILE A 1114 -58.88 1.45 15.72
C ILE A 1114 -60.32 1.05 15.39
N ILE A 1115 -61.30 1.89 15.77
CA ILE A 1115 -62.72 1.70 15.47
C ILE A 1115 -62.96 1.62 13.95
N SER A 1116 -62.24 2.42 13.14
CA SER A 1116 -62.33 2.37 11.69
C SER A 1116 -61.79 1.06 11.10
N VAL A 1117 -60.67 0.54 11.60
CA VAL A 1117 -60.10 -0.74 11.16
C VAL A 1117 -61.07 -1.89 11.42
N VAL A 1118 -61.68 -1.92 12.60
CA VAL A 1118 -62.65 -2.95 13.02
C VAL A 1118 -63.96 -2.88 12.21
N SER A 1119 -64.41 -1.68 11.83
CA SER A 1119 -65.67 -1.48 11.10
C SER A 1119 -65.57 -1.72 9.58
N ARG A 1120 -64.40 -1.48 8.96
CA ARG A 1120 -64.20 -1.68 7.50
C ARG A 1120 -64.27 -3.13 7.06
N THR A 1121 -63.94 -4.10 7.92
CA THR A 1121 -64.07 -5.53 7.61
C THR A 1121 -65.53 -6.01 7.60
N GLY A 1122 -66.48 -5.18 8.04
CA GLY A 1122 -67.92 -5.45 7.98
C GLY A 1122 -68.64 -4.97 6.71
N SER A 1123 -67.99 -4.19 5.82
CA SER A 1123 -68.65 -3.56 4.66
C SER A 1123 -67.93 -3.82 3.32
N SER A 1124 -68.02 -5.05 2.81
CA SER A 1124 -67.86 -5.26 1.36
C SER A 1124 -68.78 -6.34 0.80
N THR A 1125 -70.04 -5.97 0.63
CA THR A 1125 -70.93 -6.57 -0.39
C THR A 1125 -71.46 -5.42 -1.24
N GLN A 1126 -70.75 -5.09 -2.34
CA GLN A 1126 -71.31 -4.79 -3.67
C GLN A 1126 -70.27 -4.18 -4.62
N SER A 1127 -70.27 -4.73 -5.83
CA SER A 1127 -69.42 -4.42 -6.97
C SER A 1127 -69.62 -3.02 -7.56
N LYS A 1128 -68.54 -2.41 -8.09
CA LYS A 1128 -68.44 -2.09 -9.54
C LYS A 1128 -67.04 -1.62 -9.98
N LYS A 1129 -66.51 -2.41 -10.92
CA LYS A 1129 -65.69 -2.08 -12.11
C LYS A 1129 -64.45 -1.19 -11.94
N ARG A 1130 -63.28 -1.79 -12.18
CA ARG A 1130 -62.31 -1.23 -13.12
C ARG A 1130 -61.63 -2.34 -13.92
N ALA A 1131 -61.47 -2.05 -15.21
CA ALA A 1131 -61.21 -2.97 -16.30
C ALA A 1131 -59.85 -3.68 -16.24
N ALA A 1132 -59.81 -4.87 -16.86
CA ALA A 1132 -58.58 -5.55 -17.25
C ALA A 1132 -57.74 -4.72 -18.24
N PRO A 1133 -56.44 -5.00 -18.34
CA PRO A 1133 -55.95 -5.36 -19.66
C PRO A 1133 -55.10 -6.63 -19.66
N SER A 1134 -55.16 -7.28 -20.81
CA SER A 1134 -54.50 -8.51 -21.21
C SER A 1134 -53.00 -8.35 -21.47
N ALA A 1135 -52.33 -9.49 -21.31
CA ALA A 1135 -51.00 -9.92 -21.75
C ALA A 1135 -50.23 -9.14 -22.85
N ALA A 1136 -48.94 -8.96 -22.54
CA ALA A 1136 -47.74 -9.26 -23.33
C ALA A 1136 -47.40 -8.47 -24.61
N LYS A 1137 -46.29 -7.70 -24.54
CA LYS A 1137 -45.07 -7.87 -25.38
C LYS A 1137 -43.92 -6.96 -24.90
N ALA A 1138 -42.71 -7.51 -24.93
CA ALA A 1138 -41.38 -6.97 -24.55
C ALA A 1138 -40.89 -5.80 -25.45
N PRO A 1139 -39.65 -5.24 -25.32
CA PRO A 1139 -38.58 -5.38 -24.31
C PRO A 1139 -38.09 -4.03 -23.72
N LYS A 1140 -37.38 -4.07 -22.58
CA LYS A 1140 -36.65 -2.92 -22.02
C LYS A 1140 -35.19 -2.91 -22.52
N LYS A 1141 -34.77 -1.78 -23.10
CA LYS A 1141 -33.37 -1.31 -23.16
C LYS A 1141 -33.20 -0.10 -22.21
N PRO A 1142 -31.95 0.27 -21.85
CA PRO A 1142 -31.56 0.81 -20.56
C PRO A 1142 -31.39 2.34 -20.54
N SER A 1143 -31.43 2.95 -19.36
CA SER A 1143 -30.77 4.24 -19.04
C SER A 1143 -30.91 4.50 -17.54
N LYS A 1144 -30.02 5.17 -16.82
CA LYS A 1144 -28.65 5.62 -17.00
C LYS A 1144 -28.22 6.00 -15.58
N LYS A 1145 -27.04 5.54 -15.16
CA LYS A 1145 -26.31 6.12 -14.03
C LYS A 1145 -25.88 7.54 -14.39
N ALA A 1146 -26.08 8.47 -13.46
CA ALA A 1146 -25.36 9.73 -13.38
C ALA A 1146 -23.94 9.42 -12.85
N LYS A 1147 -22.93 9.80 -13.62
CA LYS A 1147 -21.97 10.90 -13.38
C LYS A 1147 -20.97 10.64 -12.25
N ALA A 1148 -19.74 10.38 -12.70
CA ALA A 1148 -18.49 10.62 -12.02
C ALA A 1148 -18.20 12.13 -11.93
N VAL A 1149 -17.47 12.50 -10.87
CA VAL A 1149 -16.40 13.51 -10.79
C VAL A 1149 -15.49 12.96 -9.68
N VAL A 1150 -14.41 12.23 -10.01
CA VAL A 1150 -13.03 12.73 -10.22
C VAL A 1150 -12.53 13.54 -9.02
N GLU A 1151 -11.96 12.83 -8.04
CA GLU A 1151 -10.60 13.01 -7.51
C GLU A 1151 -10.29 11.83 -6.57
#